data_AF-A0A7V2UAL7-F1
#
_entry.id   AF-A0A7V2UAL7-F1
#
_cell.length_a   1.000
_cell.length_b   1.000
_cell.length_c   1.000
_cell.angle_alpha   90.00
_cell.angle_beta   90.00
_cell.angle_gamma   90.00
#
_symmetry.space_group_name_H-M   'P 1'
#
loop_
_entity.id
_entity.type
_entity.pdbx_description
1 polymer ?
#
loop_
_entity_poly.entity_id
_entity_poly.type
_entity_poly.pdbx_seq_one_letter_code
_entity_poly.pdbx_strand_id
1 'polypeptide(L)'
;MRAIAVLMAASGLVSGAAIAGEGWGQFAAWTVRRTVSIPPADAKQKLPDDDCVFVGFPTAEFLRPDGADLRVEIGGKPAPFKVVDIDSCGYVKLVAGISAASDTMRIYYGNPAAKAPVDGPAAPSGAGWEPRRGMWLETRHYKGAEFKSLAEARAAWAKSGPRFGAGPVAHIFHGYNLFGPSDNYMSLYKGWLHLEKDTQVTFAIIADDAGWVLVDGNLAVSKAQWGPMPHGQHIASEPLTLAKGLHAITMVHVEGTGPQAAGLAWWMPGMPRGQKYLHFQVIPPQAFAPIRYGKLVDYEVRGQPLGVDFSYVNAGDVVLESGKVIYRFAFRDMSRPAKNALMCQPQWDFGDGTTSTARDPSHVYLRDGDYTVALTLKSQTASYTVRQKVHVGPGYARAEAHEADRLADYLPLLEEYQFEKMSTVDLLTASEAAAELENPALIVAVSSVLYQRGEQLDDEGFVRQCLLLGRNLRDLKPKDEEKADPKTVERKARERAEEAVRIFARAEERTKDLASKARLANERGDVYYYFLGDLERAEKEYTKTLTAYAKAANAQVRLAQIRLGDLYRTKGDPTAALKAYQRAADMPIHNRPEGVEAARRGSFPRTVEDYLLRKLYKEAHETLDEWDWEFPTDKLVGYSSLLRARLALAEGNKKEAVKQAEELLRGNKESEYADDLLLFLADLHAGENDLDKALDAASRLLKDYPGSELQSEARLRRARIWFQQGKHTDAAKEAIALADADPDGPTAPKALLLAATAQARANQRDDAIKTLERLGLKYPKATEAAEGLKMLKELRPR
;
A
#
# COMPACT_ATOMS: atom_id res chain seq x y z
N MET A 1 53.74 24.58 -21.45
CA MET A 1 54.91 25.36 -21.02
C MET A 1 54.48 26.31 -19.92
N ARG A 2 55.13 26.16 -18.76
CA ARG A 2 55.36 27.08 -17.63
C ARG A 2 54.30 28.12 -17.20
N ALA A 3 54.04 28.02 -15.90
CA ALA A 3 53.30 28.89 -15.01
C ALA A 3 54.02 30.20 -14.63
N ILE A 4 53.28 30.99 -13.83
CA ILE A 4 53.65 31.93 -12.76
C ILE A 4 53.14 33.36 -13.09
N ALA A 5 52.49 34.17 -12.25
CA ALA A 5 51.71 34.13 -11.00
C ALA A 5 51.61 35.61 -10.51
N VAL A 6 50.65 35.92 -9.60
CA VAL A 6 50.71 36.99 -8.56
C VAL A 6 50.48 38.44 -9.05
N LEU A 7 49.75 39.36 -8.39
CA LEU A 7 48.72 39.38 -7.34
C LEU A 7 48.31 40.86 -7.16
N MET A 8 47.03 41.10 -6.88
CA MET A 8 46.43 42.18 -6.07
C MET A 8 46.49 43.68 -6.44
N ALA A 9 45.27 44.20 -6.58
CA ALA A 9 44.65 45.29 -5.81
C ALA A 9 44.43 46.66 -6.48
N ALA A 10 43.19 47.11 -6.23
CA ALA A 10 42.64 48.45 -6.26
C ALA A 10 42.06 48.98 -7.59
N SER A 11 40.72 49.02 -7.56
CA SER A 11 39.86 50.11 -8.03
C SER A 11 39.72 50.36 -9.54
N GLY A 12 38.49 50.16 -10.04
CA GLY A 12 38.04 50.88 -11.23
C GLY A 12 36.94 50.22 -12.06
N LEU A 13 35.71 50.22 -11.53
CA LEU A 13 34.45 50.40 -12.27
C LEU A 13 34.29 49.68 -13.63
N VAL A 14 33.55 48.56 -13.60
CA VAL A 14 32.50 48.32 -14.59
C VAL A 14 31.21 48.06 -13.82
N SER A 15 30.26 48.96 -14.04
CA SER A 15 28.96 49.10 -13.39
C SER A 15 28.16 47.80 -13.38
N GLY A 16 28.05 47.20 -12.19
CA GLY A 16 26.95 46.30 -11.87
C GLY A 16 25.65 47.10 -11.86
N ALA A 17 24.68 46.66 -12.66
CA ALA A 17 23.31 47.14 -12.56
C ALA A 17 22.86 47.02 -11.10
N ALA A 18 22.45 48.15 -10.52
CA ALA A 18 21.85 48.23 -9.20
C ALA A 18 20.66 47.26 -9.13
N ILE A 19 20.77 46.23 -8.30
CA ILE A 19 19.63 45.38 -7.96
C ILE A 19 18.87 46.12 -6.87
N ALA A 20 17.66 46.58 -7.19
CA ALA A 20 16.79 47.33 -6.31
C ALA A 20 16.62 46.63 -4.95
N GLY A 21 17.01 47.31 -3.86
CA GLY A 21 16.93 46.75 -2.51
C GLY A 21 17.43 47.63 -1.37
N GLU A 22 17.50 48.96 -1.50
CA GLU A 22 17.85 49.86 -0.38
C GLU A 22 16.63 50.29 0.50
N GLY A 23 15.45 49.71 0.30
CA GLY A 23 14.19 50.22 0.87
C GLY A 23 13.55 49.44 2.02
N TRP A 24 14.29 48.90 2.99
CA TRP A 24 13.67 48.28 4.20
C TRP A 24 13.48 49.28 5.35
N GLY A 25 13.85 50.55 5.15
CA GLY A 25 13.64 51.65 6.09
C GLY A 25 14.22 51.35 7.47
N GLN A 26 13.41 51.53 8.52
CA GLN A 26 13.78 51.25 9.91
C GLN A 26 14.17 49.79 10.19
N PHE A 27 13.89 48.86 9.27
CA PHE A 27 14.26 47.45 9.38
C PHE A 27 15.56 47.13 8.63
N ALA A 28 16.46 48.11 8.49
CA ALA A 28 17.77 47.94 7.87
C ALA A 28 18.69 46.90 8.58
N ALA A 29 18.40 46.48 9.82
CA ALA A 29 19.16 45.43 10.51
C ALA A 29 18.61 44.00 10.33
N TRP A 30 17.57 43.81 9.51
CA TRP A 30 16.85 42.54 9.39
C TRP A 30 17.26 41.75 8.15
N THR A 31 17.35 40.42 8.26
CA THR A 31 17.86 39.56 7.18
C THR A 31 16.78 39.11 6.21
N VAL A 32 15.56 38.86 6.71
CA VAL A 32 14.47 38.29 5.93
C VAL A 32 13.24 39.19 5.97
N ARG A 33 12.57 39.31 4.83
CA ARG A 33 11.26 39.96 4.69
C ARG A 33 10.31 39.00 3.98
N ARG A 34 9.15 38.76 4.58
CA ARG A 34 8.08 37.94 4.02
C ARG A 34 6.84 38.80 3.82
N THR A 35 6.26 38.73 2.62
CA THR A 35 5.08 39.51 2.25
C THR A 35 3.85 38.60 2.24
N VAL A 36 2.79 39.07 2.89
CA VAL A 36 1.52 38.37 3.06
C VAL A 36 0.40 39.26 2.53
N SER A 37 -0.45 38.72 1.66
CA SER A 37 -1.68 39.38 1.24
C SER A 37 -2.77 39.22 2.29
N ILE A 38 -3.48 40.31 2.58
CA ILE A 38 -4.60 40.38 3.51
C ILE A 38 -5.89 40.35 2.69
N PRO A 39 -6.76 39.34 2.86
CA PRO A 39 -8.07 39.33 2.22
C PRO A 39 -8.93 40.54 2.64
N PRO A 40 -9.88 41.00 1.80
CA PRO A 40 -10.80 42.08 2.18
C PRO A 40 -11.69 41.69 3.37
N ALA A 41 -12.21 42.68 4.09
CA ALA A 41 -13.16 42.49 5.17
C ALA A 41 -14.47 41.89 4.64
N ASP A 42 -15.18 41.11 5.46
CA ASP A 42 -16.58 40.81 5.18
C ASP A 42 -17.44 42.07 5.44
N ALA A 43 -17.96 42.67 4.37
CA ALA A 43 -18.78 43.87 4.43
C ALA A 43 -20.07 43.70 5.26
N LYS A 44 -20.51 42.47 5.51
CA LYS A 44 -21.74 42.18 6.26
C LYS A 44 -21.57 42.18 7.77
N GLN A 45 -20.35 42.16 8.30
CA GLN A 45 -20.10 42.05 9.73
C GLN A 45 -19.29 43.23 10.27
N LYS A 46 -20.00 44.26 10.76
CA LYS A 46 -19.40 45.38 11.50
C LYS A 46 -19.18 44.98 12.97
N LEU A 47 -18.07 44.32 13.21
CA LEU A 47 -17.59 43.94 14.55
C LEU A 47 -16.67 45.05 15.11
N PRO A 48 -16.34 45.04 16.42
CA PRO A 48 -15.48 46.06 17.05
C PRO A 48 -14.17 46.33 16.30
N ASP A 49 -13.54 47.49 16.52
CA ASP A 49 -12.29 47.96 15.87
C ASP A 49 -11.03 47.15 16.28
N ASP A 50 -11.05 45.83 16.07
CA ASP A 50 -10.04 44.85 16.48
C ASP A 50 -9.79 43.75 15.44
N ASP A 51 -10.05 44.07 14.17
CA ASP A 51 -9.86 43.15 13.05
C ASP A 51 -8.42 42.65 12.97
N CYS A 52 -8.25 41.40 12.55
CA CYS A 52 -6.96 40.73 12.55
C CYS A 52 -6.78 39.76 11.38
N VAL A 53 -5.53 39.52 11.05
CA VAL A 53 -5.10 38.55 10.04
C VAL A 53 -4.20 37.50 10.70
N PHE A 54 -4.55 36.24 10.51
CA PHE A 54 -3.74 35.09 10.87
C PHE A 54 -2.89 34.64 9.68
N VAL A 55 -1.65 34.25 9.93
CA VAL A 55 -0.77 33.64 8.93
C VAL A 55 0.16 32.61 9.57
N GLY A 56 0.37 31.51 8.86
CA GLY A 56 1.41 30.52 9.13
C GLY A 56 2.52 30.59 8.08
N PHE A 57 3.78 30.46 8.47
CA PHE A 57 4.90 30.39 7.53
C PHE A 57 6.14 29.72 8.12
N PRO A 58 6.94 29.03 7.28
CA PRO A 58 8.26 28.55 7.68
C PRO A 58 9.26 29.71 7.76
N THR A 59 10.22 29.61 8.67
CA THR A 59 11.24 30.67 8.88
C THR A 59 12.60 30.33 8.29
N ALA A 60 12.76 29.11 7.74
CA ALA A 60 14.03 28.62 7.21
C ALA A 60 15.22 28.82 8.18
N GLU A 61 14.97 28.60 9.47
CA GLU A 61 15.93 28.72 10.58
C GLU A 61 16.51 30.12 10.82
N PHE A 62 16.03 31.16 10.12
CA PHE A 62 16.46 32.54 10.36
C PHE A 62 15.87 33.15 11.63
N LEU A 63 14.70 32.69 12.06
CA LEU A 63 14.03 33.22 13.24
C LEU A 63 14.62 32.64 14.52
N ARG A 64 14.76 33.46 15.56
CA ARG A 64 15.13 32.97 16.89
C ARG A 64 14.02 32.05 17.44
N PRO A 65 14.37 30.96 18.16
CA PRO A 65 13.38 30.06 18.75
C PRO A 65 12.36 30.74 19.69
N ASP A 66 12.73 31.87 20.29
CA ASP A 66 11.86 32.65 21.18
C ASP A 66 10.95 33.66 20.44
N GLY A 67 11.10 33.80 19.12
CA GLY A 67 10.35 34.76 18.29
C GLY A 67 10.65 36.23 18.60
N ALA A 68 11.68 36.54 19.39
CA ALA A 68 11.97 37.89 19.86
C ALA A 68 12.34 38.85 18.70
N ASP A 69 12.93 38.31 17.64
CA ASP A 69 13.20 38.99 16.39
C ASP A 69 12.09 38.75 15.36
N LEU A 70 10.83 39.03 15.72
CA LEU A 70 9.74 39.24 14.77
C LEU A 70 9.29 40.69 14.77
N ARG A 71 9.07 41.28 13.60
CA ARG A 71 8.36 42.56 13.45
C ARG A 71 7.33 42.46 12.35
N VAL A 72 6.19 43.10 12.56
CA VAL A 72 5.07 43.11 11.61
C VAL A 72 4.74 44.56 11.24
N GLU A 73 4.56 44.80 9.96
CA GLU A 73 4.14 46.08 9.39
C GLU A 73 2.90 45.88 8.52
N ILE A 74 1.91 46.77 8.66
CA ILE A 74 0.72 46.84 7.80
C ILE A 74 0.58 48.29 7.34
N GLY A 75 0.48 48.52 6.04
CA GLY A 75 0.33 49.87 5.47
C GLY A 75 1.50 50.81 5.79
N GLY A 76 2.74 50.30 5.89
CA GLY A 76 3.92 51.11 6.20
C GLY A 76 4.11 51.44 7.68
N LYS A 77 3.26 50.93 8.58
CA LYS A 77 3.30 51.20 10.02
C LYS A 77 3.43 49.91 10.84
N PRO A 78 4.12 49.94 11.99
CA PRO A 78 4.13 48.81 12.91
C PRO A 78 2.72 48.37 13.29
N ALA A 79 2.45 47.06 13.20
CA ALA A 79 1.16 46.48 13.55
C ALA A 79 1.27 45.71 14.89
N PRO A 80 0.24 45.77 15.74
CA PRO A 80 0.17 44.91 16.91
C PRO A 80 0.09 43.44 16.45
N PHE A 81 0.83 42.52 17.07
CA PHE A 81 0.75 41.10 16.73
C PHE A 81 1.03 40.21 17.94
N LYS A 82 0.60 38.96 17.82
CA LYS A 82 0.85 37.87 18.77
C LYS A 82 1.37 36.67 18.03
N VAL A 83 2.46 36.10 18.53
CA VAL A 83 2.93 34.77 18.11
C VAL A 83 2.01 33.75 18.77
N VAL A 84 1.26 33.02 17.96
CA VAL A 84 0.34 31.97 18.41
C VAL A 84 1.16 30.73 18.77
N ASP A 85 2.05 30.34 17.86
CA ASP A 85 2.86 29.15 17.99
C ASP A 85 4.15 29.25 17.19
N ILE A 86 5.20 28.62 17.69
CA ILE A 86 6.42 28.29 16.92
C ILE A 86 6.66 26.81 17.21
N ASP A 87 6.49 25.97 16.19
CA ASP A 87 6.67 24.53 16.37
C ASP A 87 8.15 24.13 16.41
N SER A 88 8.44 22.85 16.66
CA SER A 88 9.81 22.30 16.70
C SER A 88 10.57 22.46 15.38
N CYS A 89 9.84 22.65 14.27
CA CYS A 89 10.37 22.84 12.93
C CYS A 89 10.65 24.33 12.60
N GLY A 90 10.32 25.26 13.50
CA GLY A 90 10.46 26.69 13.26
C GLY A 90 9.39 27.24 12.31
N TYR A 91 8.26 26.54 12.17
CA TYR A 91 7.06 27.07 11.52
C TYR A 91 6.33 27.99 12.49
N VAL A 92 6.13 29.24 12.07
CA VAL A 92 5.53 30.28 12.91
C VAL A 92 4.08 30.45 12.52
N LYS A 93 3.22 30.50 13.52
CA LYS A 93 1.83 30.93 13.41
C LYS A 93 1.69 32.24 14.17
N LEU A 94 1.25 33.30 13.50
CA LEU A 94 1.02 34.59 14.15
C LEU A 94 -0.30 35.20 13.73
N VAL A 95 -0.79 36.10 14.58
CA VAL A 95 -1.98 36.93 14.32
C VAL A 95 -1.63 38.38 14.53
N ALA A 96 -1.95 39.23 13.56
CA ALA A 96 -1.67 40.66 13.59
C ALA A 96 -2.96 41.48 13.49
N GLY A 97 -3.06 42.55 14.27
CA GLY A 97 -4.17 43.50 14.22
C GLY A 97 -4.02 44.43 13.03
N ILE A 98 -5.11 44.63 12.30
CA ILE A 98 -5.15 45.47 11.10
C ILE A 98 -5.38 46.91 11.55
N SER A 99 -4.30 47.63 11.85
CA SER A 99 -4.34 49.02 12.36
C SER A 99 -4.34 50.10 11.25
N ALA A 100 -4.15 49.71 9.99
CA ALA A 100 -4.15 50.60 8.83
C ALA A 100 -4.79 49.90 7.62
N ALA A 101 -5.49 50.68 6.77
CA ALA A 101 -6.08 50.16 5.54
C ALA A 101 -4.97 49.74 4.56
N SER A 102 -4.74 48.45 4.44
CA SER A 102 -3.76 47.82 3.55
C SER A 102 -4.26 46.43 3.18
N ASP A 103 -3.95 46.01 1.96
CA ASP A 103 -4.13 44.64 1.46
C ASP A 103 -2.87 43.79 1.65
N THR A 104 -1.84 44.36 2.27
CA THR A 104 -0.54 43.71 2.47
C THR A 104 -0.02 43.88 3.89
N MET A 105 0.61 42.82 4.38
CA MET A 105 1.36 42.72 5.63
C MET A 105 2.79 42.30 5.30
N ARG A 106 3.77 42.94 5.94
CA ARG A 106 5.18 42.57 5.86
C ARG A 106 5.67 42.07 7.21
N ILE A 107 6.38 40.96 7.18
CA ILE A 107 6.96 40.33 8.36
C ILE A 107 8.47 40.31 8.18
N TYR A 108 9.19 40.78 9.18
CA TYR A 108 10.64 40.81 9.21
C TYR A 108 11.14 39.82 10.28
N TYR A 109 12.23 39.09 9.99
CA TYR A 109 12.99 38.24 10.94
C TYR A 109 14.46 38.07 10.57
N GLY A 110 15.24 37.44 11.45
CA GLY A 110 16.69 37.23 11.29
C GLY A 110 17.52 38.42 11.75
N ASN A 111 17.17 39.01 12.90
CA ASN A 111 17.98 40.04 13.55
C ASN A 111 18.38 39.59 14.96
N PRO A 112 19.60 39.05 15.15
CA PRO A 112 20.02 38.49 16.44
C PRO A 112 20.11 39.55 17.55
N ALA A 113 20.36 40.81 17.19
CA ALA A 113 20.44 41.93 18.12
C ALA A 113 19.07 42.51 18.50
N ALA A 114 17.98 42.06 17.84
CA ALA A 114 16.65 42.49 18.19
C ALA A 114 16.30 42.01 19.61
N LYS A 115 15.88 42.94 20.45
CA LYS A 115 15.20 42.61 21.70
C LYS A 115 13.81 42.07 21.37
N ALA A 116 13.27 41.25 22.27
CA ALA A 116 11.84 40.96 22.27
C ALA A 116 11.07 42.28 22.13
N PRO A 117 9.94 42.31 21.40
CA PRO A 117 9.21 43.55 21.16
C PRO A 117 9.00 44.33 22.47
N VAL A 118 9.80 45.37 22.70
CA VAL A 118 9.62 46.30 23.80
C VAL A 118 8.66 47.33 23.25
N ASP A 119 7.45 47.35 23.78
CA ASP A 119 6.31 48.18 23.34
C ASP A 119 5.72 47.81 21.96
N GLY A 120 5.10 46.62 21.95
CA GLY A 120 4.09 46.12 21.01
C GLY A 120 3.42 44.93 21.71
N PRO A 121 2.14 44.57 21.44
CA PRO A 121 1.32 43.76 22.35
C PRO A 121 1.68 42.28 22.55
N ALA A 122 2.92 41.90 22.26
CA ALA A 122 3.53 40.71 22.83
C ALA A 122 4.47 41.11 23.98
N ALA A 123 3.93 41.57 25.11
CA ALA A 123 4.64 41.55 26.39
C ALA A 123 4.32 40.23 27.11
N PRO A 124 5.32 39.46 27.58
CA PRO A 124 5.12 38.36 28.50
C PRO A 124 4.88 38.92 29.93
N SER A 125 3.75 39.58 30.13
CA SER A 125 3.06 39.87 31.39
C SER A 125 1.96 40.90 31.08
N GLY A 126 0.74 40.63 31.54
CA GLY A 126 -0.52 41.23 31.07
C GLY A 126 -0.54 42.76 30.94
N ALA A 127 -0.67 43.23 29.69
CA ALA A 127 -1.37 44.47 29.27
C ALA A 127 -1.42 44.65 27.72
N GLY A 128 -1.14 43.61 26.93
CA GLY A 128 -1.05 43.67 25.45
C GLY A 128 -2.34 43.21 24.74
N TRP A 129 -2.69 43.87 23.64
CA TRP A 129 -3.77 43.54 22.69
C TRP A 129 -3.95 42.03 22.47
N GLU A 130 -5.20 41.57 22.56
CA GLU A 130 -5.62 40.20 22.30
C GLU A 130 -6.64 40.21 21.15
N PRO A 131 -6.48 39.36 20.11
CA PRO A 131 -7.43 39.32 19.00
C PRO A 131 -8.78 38.81 19.50
N ARG A 132 -9.87 39.57 19.33
CA ARG A 132 -11.22 39.12 19.72
C ARG A 132 -11.99 38.49 18.55
N ARG A 133 -11.31 37.60 17.83
CA ARG A 133 -11.79 36.93 16.62
C ARG A 133 -11.47 35.44 16.67
N GLY A 134 -12.33 34.64 16.05
CA GLY A 134 -12.18 33.20 15.84
C GLY A 134 -12.34 32.37 17.10
N MET A 135 -12.09 31.09 16.94
CA MET A 135 -11.85 30.13 18.01
C MET A 135 -10.41 29.66 17.91
N TRP A 136 -9.67 29.70 19.02
CA TRP A 136 -8.27 29.30 19.10
C TRP A 136 -8.14 28.06 19.95
N LEU A 137 -7.34 27.12 19.49
CA LEU A 137 -6.97 25.92 20.23
C LEU A 137 -5.50 26.00 20.59
N GLU A 138 -5.18 25.68 21.84
CA GLU A 138 -3.84 25.32 22.28
C GLU A 138 -3.87 23.96 22.93
N THR A 139 -2.96 23.08 22.54
CA THR A 139 -2.89 21.71 23.04
C THR A 139 -1.51 21.42 23.63
N ARG A 140 -1.48 20.83 24.82
CA ARG A 140 -0.25 20.57 25.58
C ARG A 140 -0.29 19.18 26.19
N HIS A 141 0.88 18.56 26.29
CA HIS A 141 1.05 17.38 27.11
C HIS A 141 0.83 17.72 28.59
N TYR A 142 0.16 16.87 29.35
CA TYR A 142 0.12 17.01 30.80
C TYR A 142 0.69 15.78 31.51
N LYS A 143 1.20 15.98 32.72
CA LYS A 143 1.65 14.91 33.61
C LYS A 143 0.81 15.01 34.88
N GLY A 144 -0.05 14.04 35.15
CA GLY A 144 -0.92 14.08 36.33
C GLY A 144 -1.92 12.94 36.38
N ALA A 145 -2.54 12.77 37.56
CA ALA A 145 -3.67 11.89 37.78
C ALA A 145 -4.99 12.56 37.36
N GLU A 146 -6.09 11.84 37.50
CA GLU A 146 -7.44 12.32 37.22
C GLU A 146 -7.78 13.62 37.96
N PHE A 147 -8.28 14.63 37.24
CA PHE A 147 -8.73 15.92 37.78
C PHE A 147 -10.22 15.88 38.12
N LYS A 148 -10.61 16.35 39.30
CA LYS A 148 -12.01 16.33 39.77
C LYS A 148 -12.71 17.69 39.70
N SER A 149 -12.00 18.74 39.27
CA SER A 149 -12.54 20.10 39.23
C SER A 149 -11.85 20.98 38.20
N LEU A 150 -12.52 22.06 37.78
CA LEU A 150 -11.94 23.10 36.92
C LEU A 150 -10.70 23.75 37.57
N ALA A 151 -10.69 23.89 38.90
CA ALA A 151 -9.55 24.47 39.61
C ALA A 151 -8.31 23.57 39.49
N GLU A 152 -8.47 22.25 39.64
CA GLU A 152 -7.40 21.27 39.41
C GLU A 152 -6.95 21.27 37.95
N ALA A 153 -7.88 21.28 37.00
CA ALA A 153 -7.55 21.34 35.57
C ALA A 153 -6.76 22.61 35.23
N ARG A 154 -7.13 23.77 35.76
CA ARG A 154 -6.36 25.02 35.59
C ARG A 154 -4.97 24.94 36.21
N ALA A 155 -4.85 24.34 37.40
CA ALA A 155 -3.57 24.12 38.05
C ALA A 155 -2.68 23.13 37.27
N ALA A 156 -3.27 22.11 36.66
CA ALA A 156 -2.59 21.16 35.79
C ALA A 156 -2.15 21.82 34.48
N TRP A 157 -3.01 22.62 33.86
CA TRP A 157 -2.66 23.42 32.69
C TRP A 157 -1.47 24.35 32.96
N ALA A 158 -1.44 25.02 34.11
CA ALA A 158 -0.32 25.87 34.51
C ALA A 158 1.02 25.10 34.67
N LYS A 159 0.95 23.79 34.92
CA LYS A 159 2.10 22.88 35.05
C LYS A 159 2.32 21.99 33.81
N SER A 160 1.51 22.14 32.78
CA SER A 160 1.54 21.30 31.58
C SER A 160 2.88 21.42 30.85
N GLY A 161 3.33 20.30 30.28
CA GLY A 161 4.60 20.13 29.60
C GLY A 161 4.53 20.52 28.12
N PRO A 162 5.35 19.90 27.25
CA PRO A 162 5.58 20.42 25.89
C PRO A 162 4.26 20.70 25.17
N ARG A 163 4.19 21.90 24.58
CA ARG A 163 3.09 22.28 23.70
C ARG A 163 3.16 21.42 22.45
N PHE A 164 2.04 20.80 22.10
CA PHE A 164 1.90 20.06 20.85
C PHE A 164 1.61 21.02 19.69
N GLY A 165 0.74 22.00 19.93
CA GLY A 165 0.60 23.13 19.00
C GLY A 165 -0.50 24.09 19.41
N ALA A 166 -0.59 25.20 18.69
CA ALA A 166 -1.70 26.13 18.78
C ALA A 166 -2.11 26.68 17.42
N GLY A 167 -3.37 27.10 17.28
CA GLY A 167 -3.89 27.68 16.04
C GLY A 167 -5.38 27.98 16.07
N PRO A 168 -5.91 28.68 15.05
CA PRO A 168 -7.34 28.86 14.90
C PRO A 168 -8.01 27.55 14.47
N VAL A 169 -9.17 27.26 15.03
CA VAL A 169 -10.04 26.14 14.65
C VAL A 169 -11.41 26.66 14.24
N ALA A 170 -12.06 26.00 13.29
CA ALA A 170 -13.35 26.45 12.79
C ALA A 170 -14.49 26.16 13.78
N HIS A 171 -14.39 25.05 14.51
CA HIS A 171 -15.37 24.58 15.48
C HIS A 171 -14.68 23.65 16.50
N ILE A 172 -15.40 23.22 17.53
CA ILE A 172 -14.91 22.27 18.53
C ILE A 172 -15.73 20.99 18.35
N PHE A 173 -15.30 20.10 17.44
CA PHE A 173 -15.90 18.78 17.22
C PHE A 173 -14.92 17.87 16.46
N HIS A 174 -14.04 17.19 17.19
CA HIS A 174 -13.07 16.25 16.60
C HIS A 174 -12.79 15.08 17.54
N GLY A 175 -12.44 13.93 16.97
CA GLY A 175 -12.19 12.66 17.67
C GLY A 175 -10.72 12.35 17.95
N TYR A 176 -9.83 13.34 17.82
CA TYR A 176 -8.38 13.17 17.87
C TYR A 176 -7.68 14.49 18.25
N ASN A 177 -6.38 14.46 18.59
CA ASN A 177 -5.59 15.67 18.81
C ASN A 177 -5.09 16.27 17.49
N LEU A 178 -5.55 17.49 17.16
CA LEU A 178 -5.20 18.22 15.93
C LEU A 178 -3.70 18.54 15.76
N PHE A 179 -2.92 18.51 16.84
CA PHE A 179 -1.54 18.98 16.84
C PHE A 179 -0.50 17.94 17.30
N GLY A 180 -0.90 16.70 17.60
CA GLY A 180 0.06 15.73 18.11
C GLY A 180 -0.53 14.42 18.63
N PRO A 181 0.15 13.75 19.57
CA PRO A 181 -0.29 12.48 20.16
C PRO A 181 -1.69 12.57 20.76
N SER A 182 -2.44 11.47 20.69
CA SER A 182 -3.81 11.41 21.24
C SER A 182 -3.86 11.04 22.73
N ASP A 183 -2.73 10.74 23.38
CA ASP A 183 -2.69 10.38 24.79
C ASP A 183 -2.18 11.52 25.67
N ASN A 184 -2.70 11.63 26.90
CA ASN A 184 -2.23 12.53 27.95
C ASN A 184 -2.08 14.00 27.52
N TYR A 185 -3.12 14.53 26.87
CA TYR A 185 -3.14 15.92 26.44
C TYR A 185 -4.28 16.72 27.07
N MET A 186 -4.03 18.01 27.26
CA MET A 186 -5.06 18.99 27.57
C MET A 186 -5.19 19.94 26.41
N SER A 187 -6.41 20.35 26.11
CA SER A 187 -6.73 21.32 25.06
C SER A 187 -7.48 22.51 25.66
N LEU A 188 -7.00 23.71 25.38
CA LEU A 188 -7.63 24.97 25.76
C LEU A 188 -8.16 25.64 24.50
N TYR A 189 -9.49 25.69 24.39
CA TYR A 189 -10.19 26.46 23.38
C TYR A 189 -10.53 27.83 23.94
N LYS A 190 -10.25 28.90 23.21
CA LYS A 190 -10.62 30.27 23.57
C LYS A 190 -11.07 31.00 22.32
N GLY A 191 -12.28 31.55 22.33
CA GLY A 191 -12.84 32.24 21.17
C GLY A 191 -13.90 33.26 21.53
N TRP A 192 -14.45 33.89 20.51
CA TRP A 192 -15.46 34.94 20.66
C TRP A 192 -16.69 34.59 19.83
N LEU A 193 -17.78 34.28 20.53
CA LEU A 193 -19.09 34.06 19.95
C LEU A 193 -19.74 35.42 19.65
N HIS A 194 -20.31 35.59 18.46
CA HIS A 194 -21.01 36.81 18.07
C HIS A 194 -22.51 36.55 17.97
N LEU A 195 -23.31 37.28 18.76
CA LEU A 195 -24.76 37.24 18.74
C LEU A 195 -25.34 38.53 18.15
N GLU A 196 -26.20 38.40 17.15
CA GLU A 196 -26.81 39.55 16.48
C GLU A 196 -27.94 40.23 17.29
N LYS A 197 -28.45 39.52 18.30
CA LYS A 197 -29.52 39.95 19.20
C LYS A 197 -29.40 39.25 20.55
N ASP A 198 -30.10 39.77 21.55
CA ASP A 198 -30.26 39.09 22.84
C ASP A 198 -30.87 37.70 22.60
N THR A 199 -30.22 36.66 23.12
CA THR A 199 -30.51 35.28 22.77
C THR A 199 -30.41 34.38 23.99
N GLN A 200 -31.41 33.50 24.17
CA GLN A 200 -31.32 32.40 25.12
C GLN A 200 -30.56 31.24 24.48
N VAL A 201 -29.47 30.80 25.12
CA VAL A 201 -28.58 29.75 24.61
C VAL A 201 -28.36 28.70 25.69
N THR A 202 -28.49 27.44 25.31
CA THR A 202 -28.06 26.29 26.11
C THR A 202 -26.82 25.70 25.47
N PHE A 203 -25.73 25.53 26.22
CA PHE A 203 -24.50 24.91 25.72
C PHE A 203 -24.46 23.44 26.11
N ALA A 204 -23.89 22.60 25.26
CA ALA A 204 -23.64 21.19 25.53
C ALA A 204 -22.20 20.81 25.17
N ILE A 205 -21.56 20.02 26.01
CA ILE A 205 -20.20 19.53 25.81
C ILE A 205 -20.20 18.03 25.55
N ILE A 206 -19.30 17.59 24.67
CA ILE A 206 -18.85 16.21 24.54
C ILE A 206 -17.39 16.20 24.99
N ALA A 207 -17.22 15.76 26.24
CA ALA A 207 -16.01 15.47 26.98
C ALA A 207 -15.68 13.99 27.04
N ASP A 208 -14.64 13.44 26.43
CA ASP A 208 -14.41 12.00 26.62
C ASP A 208 -13.86 11.69 28.01
N ASP A 209 -12.78 12.34 28.44
CA ASP A 209 -12.31 12.26 29.84
C ASP A 209 -12.86 13.39 30.71
N ALA A 210 -12.40 14.63 30.57
CA ALA A 210 -12.94 15.74 31.34
C ALA A 210 -13.05 17.02 30.51
N GLY A 211 -14.04 17.85 30.85
CA GLY A 211 -14.29 19.06 30.08
C GLY A 211 -15.10 20.13 30.81
N TRP A 212 -14.73 21.39 30.61
CA TRP A 212 -15.41 22.53 31.21
C TRP A 212 -15.60 23.64 30.19
N VAL A 213 -16.78 24.25 30.16
CA VAL A 213 -17.10 25.38 29.29
C VAL A 213 -17.39 26.60 30.15
N LEU A 214 -16.76 27.72 29.81
CA LEU A 214 -16.99 29.02 30.40
C LEU A 214 -17.51 30.01 29.36
N VAL A 215 -18.49 30.81 29.76
CA VAL A 215 -19.08 31.91 28.98
C VAL A 215 -18.86 33.21 29.76
N ASP A 216 -18.16 34.16 29.16
CA ASP A 216 -17.70 35.41 29.79
C ASP A 216 -16.97 35.20 31.12
N GLY A 217 -16.20 34.11 31.19
CA GLY A 217 -15.44 33.73 32.37
C GLY A 217 -16.25 33.02 33.47
N ASN A 218 -17.56 32.89 33.31
CA ASN A 218 -18.44 32.15 34.23
C ASN A 218 -18.57 30.69 33.77
N LEU A 219 -18.50 29.75 34.71
CA LEU A 219 -18.67 28.31 34.41
C LEU A 219 -20.11 28.04 33.95
N ALA A 220 -20.27 27.52 32.73
CA ALA A 220 -21.56 27.19 32.13
C ALA A 220 -21.82 25.68 32.10
N VAL A 221 -20.82 24.87 31.79
CA VAL A 221 -20.92 23.40 31.70
C VAL A 221 -19.72 22.75 32.37
N SER A 222 -19.94 21.66 33.11
CA SER A 222 -18.88 20.91 33.80
C SER A 222 -19.08 19.40 33.66
N LYS A 223 -18.12 18.74 33.00
CA LYS A 223 -17.87 17.30 33.07
C LYS A 223 -16.58 17.07 33.84
N ALA A 224 -16.69 16.65 35.10
CA ALA A 224 -15.54 16.34 35.94
C ALA A 224 -15.27 14.83 36.08
N GLN A 225 -16.18 13.98 35.59
CA GLN A 225 -16.04 12.52 35.66
C GLN A 225 -15.20 12.02 34.48
N TRP A 226 -14.14 11.27 34.81
CA TRP A 226 -13.24 10.60 33.87
C TRP A 226 -13.86 9.35 33.25
N GLY A 227 -13.33 8.95 32.11
CA GLY A 227 -13.75 7.78 31.37
C GLY A 227 -14.83 8.07 30.33
N PRO A 228 -14.95 7.13 29.38
CA PRO A 228 -15.54 7.41 28.08
C PRO A 228 -17.01 7.75 28.18
N MET A 229 -17.48 8.69 27.36
CA MET A 229 -18.92 8.93 27.24
C MET A 229 -19.57 7.94 26.27
N PRO A 230 -20.69 7.29 26.65
CA PRO A 230 -21.47 6.50 25.71
C PRO A 230 -21.88 7.34 24.49
N HIS A 231 -21.80 6.75 23.30
CA HIS A 231 -22.15 7.44 22.05
C HIS A 231 -23.53 8.12 22.14
N GLY A 232 -23.56 9.42 21.85
CA GLY A 232 -24.77 10.25 21.88
C GLY A 232 -25.11 10.88 23.23
N GLN A 233 -24.31 10.66 24.28
CA GLN A 233 -24.46 11.39 25.53
C GLN A 233 -23.72 12.73 25.51
N HIS A 234 -24.27 13.71 26.24
CA HIS A 234 -23.71 15.05 26.39
C HIS A 234 -24.11 15.60 27.77
N ILE A 235 -23.36 16.58 28.25
CA ILE A 235 -23.72 17.36 29.45
C ILE A 235 -24.05 18.78 28.99
N ALA A 236 -25.20 19.31 29.43
CA ALA A 236 -25.68 20.63 29.03
C ALA A 236 -25.74 21.61 30.21
N SER A 237 -25.66 22.91 29.90
CA SER A 237 -25.93 23.98 30.86
C SER A 237 -27.44 24.12 31.11
N GLU A 238 -27.80 24.87 32.14
CA GLU A 238 -29.11 25.53 32.15
C GLU A 238 -29.17 26.60 31.04
N PRO A 239 -30.37 27.01 30.56
CA PRO A 239 -30.50 28.09 29.57
C PRO A 239 -29.91 29.40 30.10
N LEU A 240 -28.94 29.97 29.37
CA LEU A 240 -28.31 31.26 29.66
C LEU A 240 -28.91 32.35 28.77
N THR A 241 -29.11 33.55 29.30
CA THR A 241 -29.51 34.72 28.50
C THR A 241 -28.29 35.56 28.20
N LEU A 242 -27.89 35.62 26.94
CA LEU A 242 -26.74 36.38 26.46
C LEU A 242 -27.23 37.61 25.68
N ALA A 243 -26.58 38.75 25.89
CA ALA A 243 -26.92 39.99 25.19
C ALA A 243 -26.46 39.95 23.72
N LYS A 244 -26.94 40.90 22.91
CA LYS A 244 -26.35 41.19 21.61
C LYS A 244 -24.88 41.59 21.76
N GLY A 245 -24.00 40.96 20.98
CA GLY A 245 -22.58 41.34 20.90
C GLY A 245 -21.61 40.15 20.99
N LEU A 246 -20.38 40.45 21.42
CA LEU A 246 -19.32 39.46 21.57
C LEU A 246 -19.34 38.85 22.98
N HIS A 247 -19.30 37.52 23.03
CA HIS A 247 -19.19 36.73 24.26
C HIS A 247 -17.94 35.86 24.22
N ALA A 248 -17.15 35.88 25.29
CA ALA A 248 -15.94 35.05 25.37
C ALA A 248 -16.32 33.61 25.71
N ILE A 249 -15.89 32.66 24.87
CA ILE A 249 -16.09 31.23 25.10
C ILE A 249 -14.73 30.61 25.43
N THR A 250 -14.66 29.83 26.49
CA THR A 250 -13.48 29.04 26.83
C THR A 250 -13.89 27.60 27.10
N MET A 251 -13.24 26.64 26.46
CA MET A 251 -13.39 25.22 26.80
C MET A 251 -12.04 24.66 27.23
N VAL A 252 -12.01 24.01 28.40
CA VAL A 252 -10.88 23.20 28.85
C VAL A 252 -11.27 21.75 28.59
N HIS A 253 -10.48 21.03 27.82
CA HIS A 253 -10.63 19.61 27.52
C HIS A 253 -9.42 18.84 28.03
N VAL A 254 -9.64 17.64 28.52
CA VAL A 254 -8.60 16.76 29.04
C VAL A 254 -8.82 15.37 28.47
N GLU A 255 -7.74 14.77 28.02
CA GLU A 255 -7.71 13.41 27.48
C GLU A 255 -6.51 12.63 28.05
N GLY A 256 -6.79 11.54 28.75
CA GLY A 256 -5.80 10.68 29.37
C GLY A 256 -5.36 9.53 28.47
N THR A 257 -6.27 8.91 27.72
CA THR A 257 -5.97 7.70 26.93
C THR A 257 -6.84 7.53 25.68
N GLY A 258 -6.19 7.42 24.52
CA GLY A 258 -6.76 7.00 23.25
C GLY A 258 -7.30 8.14 22.39
N PRO A 259 -7.78 7.82 21.18
CA PRO A 259 -8.45 8.77 20.30
C PRO A 259 -9.87 9.01 20.82
N GLN A 260 -10.12 10.21 21.33
CA GLN A 260 -11.28 10.50 22.14
C GLN A 260 -11.78 11.93 21.86
N ALA A 261 -13.09 12.14 21.98
CA ALA A 261 -13.79 13.25 21.32
C ALA A 261 -13.93 14.52 22.16
N ALA A 262 -13.56 15.66 21.57
CA ALA A 262 -13.88 16.99 22.08
C ALA A 262 -14.99 17.62 21.23
N GLY A 263 -16.10 18.01 21.86
CA GLY A 263 -17.25 18.62 21.20
C GLY A 263 -17.86 19.78 22.00
N LEU A 264 -18.19 20.88 21.32
CA LEU A 264 -19.01 21.96 21.84
C LEU A 264 -20.19 22.23 20.92
N ALA A 265 -21.39 22.12 21.47
CA ALA A 265 -22.65 22.31 20.79
C ALA A 265 -23.53 23.32 21.54
N TRP A 266 -24.56 23.81 20.87
CA TRP A 266 -25.53 24.75 21.42
C TRP A 266 -26.95 24.45 20.97
N TRP A 267 -27.90 25.05 21.67
CA TRP A 267 -29.31 25.08 21.30
C TRP A 267 -29.92 26.42 21.68
N MET A 268 -30.83 26.93 20.84
CA MET A 268 -31.59 28.14 21.08
C MET A 268 -33.08 27.88 20.83
N PRO A 269 -34.00 28.60 21.50
CA PRO A 269 -35.42 28.50 21.19
C PRO A 269 -35.72 28.71 19.71
N GLY A 270 -36.45 27.77 19.11
CA GLY A 270 -36.80 27.80 17.68
C GLY A 270 -35.78 27.15 16.75
N MET A 271 -34.60 26.72 17.24
CA MET A 271 -33.70 25.89 16.44
C MET A 271 -34.26 24.47 16.28
N PRO A 272 -34.18 23.87 15.08
CA PRO A 272 -34.45 22.45 14.91
C PRO A 272 -33.45 21.66 15.75
N ARG A 273 -33.96 20.70 16.53
CA ARG A 273 -33.11 19.74 17.25
C ARG A 273 -32.28 18.95 16.23
N GLY A 274 -31.03 18.65 16.56
CA GLY A 274 -30.15 17.84 15.71
C GLY A 274 -30.68 16.42 15.44
N GLN A 275 -30.03 15.68 14.53
CA GLN A 275 -30.41 14.28 14.24
C GLN A 275 -30.16 13.35 15.44
N LYS A 276 -30.83 12.18 15.41
CA LYS A 276 -30.95 11.01 16.33
C LYS A 276 -30.17 10.92 17.66
N TYR A 277 -29.04 11.59 17.87
CA TYR A 277 -28.16 11.45 19.04
C TYR A 277 -27.73 12.78 19.70
N LEU A 278 -27.99 13.97 19.10
CA LEU A 278 -27.75 15.25 19.75
C LEU A 278 -28.97 16.17 19.57
N HIS A 279 -29.61 16.59 20.66
CA HIS A 279 -30.63 17.66 20.61
C HIS A 279 -30.03 19.05 20.31
N PHE A 280 -28.70 19.14 20.32
CA PHE A 280 -27.89 20.34 20.13
C PHE A 280 -27.21 20.32 18.75
N GLN A 281 -26.89 21.49 18.21
CA GLN A 281 -26.09 21.62 16.99
C GLN A 281 -24.65 21.97 17.36
N VAL A 282 -23.65 21.36 16.72
CA VAL A 282 -22.25 21.83 16.84
C VAL A 282 -22.22 23.31 16.48
N ILE A 283 -21.53 24.12 17.29
CA ILE A 283 -21.49 25.57 17.05
C ILE A 283 -20.85 25.81 15.67
N PRO A 284 -21.59 26.38 14.71
CA PRO A 284 -21.09 26.52 13.36
C PRO A 284 -19.99 27.60 13.33
N PRO A 285 -18.99 27.50 12.42
CA PRO A 285 -17.88 28.46 12.38
C PRO A 285 -18.31 29.92 12.26
N GLN A 286 -19.44 30.19 11.58
CA GLN A 286 -20.00 31.52 11.36
C GLN A 286 -20.55 32.17 12.64
N ALA A 287 -20.78 31.39 13.69
CA ALA A 287 -21.20 31.90 14.99
C ALA A 287 -20.05 32.56 15.75
N PHE A 288 -18.79 32.17 15.47
CA PHE A 288 -17.62 32.85 16.00
C PHE A 288 -17.32 34.09 15.15
N ALA A 289 -16.77 35.12 15.79
CA ALA A 289 -16.31 36.30 15.08
C ALA A 289 -15.27 35.89 14.02
N PRO A 290 -15.39 36.29 12.74
CA PRO A 290 -14.51 35.83 11.68
C PRO A 290 -13.09 36.37 11.83
N ILE A 291 -12.13 35.57 11.39
CA ILE A 291 -10.71 35.91 11.27
C ILE A 291 -10.29 35.87 9.79
N ARG A 292 -9.42 36.79 9.37
CA ARG A 292 -8.86 36.79 8.02
C ARG A 292 -7.64 35.87 7.95
N TYR A 293 -7.53 35.08 6.88
CA TYR A 293 -6.39 34.20 6.65
C TYR A 293 -5.47 34.78 5.56
N GLY A 294 -4.28 35.22 5.96
CA GLY A 294 -3.31 35.79 5.05
C GLY A 294 -2.70 34.74 4.12
N LYS A 295 -2.37 35.13 2.89
CA LYS A 295 -1.68 34.26 1.91
C LYS A 295 -0.26 34.74 1.65
N LEU A 296 0.70 33.83 1.67
CA LEU A 296 2.11 34.12 1.37
C LEU A 296 2.25 34.55 -0.09
N VAL A 297 2.99 35.64 -0.33
CA VAL A 297 3.14 36.24 -1.67
C VAL A 297 4.59 36.30 -2.11
N ASP A 298 5.48 36.73 -1.22
CA ASP A 298 6.88 36.97 -1.57
C ASP A 298 7.81 36.67 -0.38
N TYR A 299 9.03 36.28 -0.72
CA TYR A 299 10.06 35.89 0.22
C TYR A 299 11.40 36.49 -0.21
N GLU A 300 11.98 37.35 0.62
CA GLU A 300 13.19 38.08 0.29
C GLU A 300 14.24 37.85 1.38
N VAL A 301 15.44 37.46 0.93
CA VAL A 301 16.62 37.34 1.79
C VAL A 301 17.59 38.44 1.39
N ARG A 302 18.00 39.25 2.37
CA ARG A 302 18.87 40.40 2.13
C ARG A 302 20.18 39.97 1.48
N GLY A 303 20.59 40.73 0.47
CA GLY A 303 21.82 40.47 -0.27
C GLY A 303 21.71 39.29 -1.26
N GLN A 304 20.55 38.65 -1.36
CA GLN A 304 20.29 37.61 -2.35
C GLN A 304 19.35 38.15 -3.44
N PRO A 305 19.70 37.99 -4.74
CA PRO A 305 18.85 38.44 -5.84
C PRO A 305 17.63 37.53 -6.08
N LEU A 306 17.60 36.36 -5.44
CA LEU A 306 16.52 35.38 -5.51
C LEU A 306 16.27 34.83 -4.10
N GLY A 307 15.06 35.04 -3.58
CA GLY A 307 14.62 34.37 -2.36
C GLY A 307 14.07 33.00 -2.72
N VAL A 308 14.80 31.95 -2.37
CA VAL A 308 14.32 30.57 -2.56
C VAL A 308 13.34 30.25 -1.45
N ASP A 309 12.15 29.77 -1.84
CA ASP A 309 11.09 29.41 -0.90
C ASP A 309 10.32 28.22 -1.44
N PHE A 310 9.71 27.45 -0.53
CA PHE A 310 8.78 26.40 -0.90
C PHE A 310 7.67 26.25 0.13
N SER A 311 6.61 25.59 -0.32
CA SER A 311 5.53 25.11 0.54
C SER A 311 5.38 23.60 0.40
N TYR A 312 4.80 22.97 1.40
CA TYR A 312 4.51 21.55 1.40
C TYR A 312 3.12 21.29 1.99
N VAL A 313 2.52 20.18 1.61
CA VAL A 313 1.26 19.70 2.18
C VAL A 313 1.30 18.17 2.26
N ASN A 314 0.77 17.61 3.35
CA ASN A 314 0.46 16.19 3.37
C ASN A 314 -0.64 15.92 2.31
N ALA A 315 -0.29 15.11 1.32
CA ALA A 315 -1.10 14.77 0.16
C ALA A 315 -1.57 13.31 0.17
N GLY A 316 -1.30 12.53 1.23
CA GLY A 316 -1.48 11.08 1.24
C GLY A 316 -1.08 10.45 2.57
N ASP A 317 -1.97 9.65 3.17
CA ASP A 317 -1.60 8.73 4.24
C ASP A 317 -2.08 7.32 3.89
N VAL A 318 -1.22 6.32 4.05
CA VAL A 318 -1.58 4.90 3.89
C VAL A 318 -1.09 4.12 5.10
N VAL A 319 -1.97 3.31 5.68
CA VAL A 319 -1.67 2.40 6.78
C VAL A 319 -1.35 1.02 6.21
N LEU A 320 -0.16 0.52 6.50
CA LEU A 320 0.27 -0.85 6.19
C LEU A 320 -0.42 -1.85 7.13
N GLU A 321 -0.43 -3.13 6.79
CA GLU A 321 -1.02 -4.19 7.63
C GLU A 321 -0.38 -4.26 9.02
N SER A 322 0.89 -3.86 9.12
CA SER A 322 1.63 -3.77 10.39
C SER A 322 1.17 -2.62 11.30
N GLY A 323 0.30 -1.73 10.82
CA GLY A 323 -0.13 -0.52 11.50
C GLY A 323 0.81 0.67 11.32
N LYS A 324 1.94 0.50 10.62
CA LYS A 324 2.82 1.62 10.23
C LYS A 324 2.12 2.48 9.18
N VAL A 325 2.39 3.78 9.22
CA VAL A 325 1.84 4.73 8.25
C VAL A 325 2.95 5.25 7.35
N ILE A 326 2.69 5.30 6.04
CA ILE A 326 3.55 5.97 5.06
C ILE A 326 2.84 7.23 4.56
N TYR A 327 3.61 8.30 4.38
CA TYR A 327 3.09 9.65 4.16
C TYR A 327 3.55 10.20 2.82
N ARG A 328 2.64 10.59 1.95
CA ARG A 328 2.94 11.30 0.70
C ARG A 328 2.81 12.79 0.93
N PHE A 329 3.88 13.53 0.66
CA PHE A 329 3.92 14.99 0.73
C PHE A 329 4.09 15.57 -0.67
N ALA A 330 3.31 16.61 -0.98
CA ALA A 330 3.47 17.39 -2.20
C ALA A 330 4.22 18.69 -1.88
N PHE A 331 5.31 18.94 -2.59
CA PHE A 331 6.13 20.14 -2.46
C PHE A 331 5.90 21.07 -3.64
N ARG A 332 5.93 22.38 -3.38
CA ARG A 332 5.77 23.41 -4.41
C ARG A 332 6.82 24.49 -4.25
N ASP A 333 7.52 24.79 -5.33
CA ASP A 333 8.46 25.91 -5.38
C ASP A 333 7.70 27.25 -5.40
N MET A 334 7.97 28.10 -4.41
CA MET A 334 7.35 29.41 -4.22
C MET A 334 8.30 30.59 -4.53
N SER A 335 9.49 30.31 -5.06
CA SER A 335 10.58 31.28 -5.25
C SER A 335 10.24 32.38 -6.27
N ARG A 336 10.61 33.62 -5.96
CA ARG A 336 10.39 34.81 -6.82
C ARG A 336 11.64 35.70 -6.90
N PRO A 337 11.88 36.41 -8.02
CA PRO A 337 10.99 36.62 -9.16
C PRO A 337 10.88 35.38 -10.07
N ALA A 338 9.64 35.02 -10.45
CA ALA A 338 9.36 33.82 -11.25
C ALA A 338 10.20 33.73 -12.52
N LYS A 339 10.48 34.85 -13.21
CA LYS A 339 11.24 34.86 -14.47
C LYS A 339 12.69 34.39 -14.32
N ASN A 340 13.37 34.71 -13.21
CA ASN A 340 14.73 34.24 -12.95
C ASN A 340 14.72 32.84 -12.32
N ALA A 341 13.70 32.53 -11.51
CA ALA A 341 13.52 31.21 -10.92
C ALA A 341 13.22 30.12 -11.99
N LEU A 342 12.55 30.49 -13.09
CA LEU A 342 12.27 29.62 -14.24
C LEU A 342 13.53 29.23 -15.04
N MET A 343 14.64 29.97 -14.89
CA MET A 343 15.92 29.68 -15.55
C MET A 343 16.82 28.77 -14.72
N CYS A 344 16.42 28.45 -13.49
CA CYS A 344 17.17 27.59 -12.57
C CYS A 344 16.63 26.15 -12.59
N GLN A 345 17.54 25.18 -12.51
CA GLN A 345 17.18 23.78 -12.27
C GLN A 345 16.97 23.55 -10.77
N PRO A 346 15.80 23.02 -10.34
CA PRO A 346 15.55 22.69 -8.95
C PRO A 346 16.24 21.38 -8.56
N GLN A 347 16.76 21.36 -7.34
CA GLN A 347 17.33 20.18 -6.70
C GLN A 347 16.77 20.11 -5.28
N TRP A 348 16.00 19.06 -5.02
CA TRP A 348 15.39 18.75 -3.73
C TRP A 348 16.23 17.71 -3.00
N ASP A 349 16.41 17.92 -1.71
CA ASP A 349 16.85 16.92 -0.73
C ASP A 349 15.76 16.83 0.33
N PHE A 350 15.14 15.66 0.49
CA PHE A 350 14.00 15.48 1.38
C PHE A 350 14.40 15.17 2.83
N GLY A 351 15.71 15.07 3.12
CA GLY A 351 16.22 14.81 4.46
C GLY A 351 16.19 13.34 4.89
N ASP A 352 15.75 12.43 4.02
CA ASP A 352 15.69 10.98 4.23
C ASP A 352 16.69 10.19 3.35
N GLY A 353 17.60 10.90 2.67
CA GLY A 353 18.57 10.35 1.73
C GLY A 353 18.11 10.32 0.28
N THR A 354 16.85 10.66 0.00
CA THR A 354 16.31 10.76 -1.36
C THR A 354 16.31 12.20 -1.88
N THR A 355 16.26 12.34 -3.21
CA THR A 355 16.37 13.63 -3.90
C THR A 355 15.47 13.67 -5.12
N SER A 356 15.05 14.86 -5.55
CA SER A 356 14.32 15.06 -6.81
C SER A 356 14.83 16.26 -7.60
N THR A 357 14.63 16.23 -8.92
CA THR A 357 14.88 17.37 -9.81
C THR A 357 13.60 17.91 -10.44
N ALA A 358 12.43 17.36 -10.05
CA ALA A 358 11.14 17.91 -10.46
C ALA A 358 10.91 19.27 -9.79
N ARG A 359 10.16 20.15 -10.47
CA ARG A 359 9.86 21.49 -9.95
C ARG A 359 8.99 21.43 -8.69
N ASP A 360 7.89 20.69 -8.79
CA ASP A 360 6.91 20.50 -7.71
C ASP A 360 6.78 18.99 -7.46
N PRO A 361 7.72 18.35 -6.72
CA PRO A 361 7.74 16.91 -6.54
C PRO A 361 6.68 16.44 -5.55
N SER A 362 6.19 15.22 -5.76
CA SER A 362 5.55 14.41 -4.72
C SER A 362 6.58 13.45 -4.15
N HIS A 363 6.60 13.27 -2.83
CA HIS A 363 7.57 12.44 -2.12
C HIS A 363 6.89 11.58 -1.05
N VAL A 364 7.35 10.35 -0.84
CA VAL A 364 6.82 9.42 0.17
C VAL A 364 7.82 9.25 1.32
N TYR A 365 7.45 9.74 2.50
CA TYR A 365 8.16 9.42 3.73
C TYR A 365 7.63 8.11 4.31
N LEU A 366 8.53 7.18 4.58
CA LEU A 366 8.17 5.85 5.10
C LEU A 366 7.95 5.83 6.62
N ARG A 367 8.21 6.94 7.30
CA ARG A 367 8.03 7.13 8.73
C ARG A 367 7.64 8.57 9.03
N ASP A 368 7.00 8.75 10.17
CA ASP A 368 6.79 10.05 10.78
C ASP A 368 8.09 10.60 11.38
N GLY A 369 8.16 11.92 11.53
CA GLY A 369 9.29 12.58 12.13
C GLY A 369 9.60 13.95 11.52
N ASP A 370 10.63 14.60 12.04
CA ASP A 370 11.08 15.90 11.55
C ASP A 370 12.20 15.71 10.54
N TYR A 371 11.98 16.15 9.30
CA TYR A 371 12.93 16.05 8.20
C TYR A 371 13.44 17.44 7.78
N THR A 372 14.75 17.58 7.56
CA THR A 372 15.30 18.84 7.03
C THR A 372 15.27 18.81 5.51
N VAL A 373 14.26 19.45 4.91
CA VAL A 373 14.09 19.53 3.46
C VAL A 373 14.84 20.73 2.92
N ALA A 374 15.60 20.53 1.84
CA ALA A 374 16.32 21.59 1.15
C ALA A 374 15.85 21.72 -0.29
N LEU A 375 15.56 22.95 -0.71
CA LEU A 375 15.39 23.30 -2.12
C LEU A 375 16.59 24.14 -2.55
N THR A 376 17.31 23.66 -3.56
CA THR A 376 18.40 24.38 -4.22
C THR A 376 18.01 24.73 -5.64
N LEU A 377 18.06 26.02 -5.99
CA LEU A 377 17.89 26.50 -7.36
C LEU A 377 19.26 26.81 -7.96
N LYS A 378 19.66 26.02 -8.96
CA LYS A 378 20.96 26.12 -9.63
C LYS A 378 20.81 26.78 -11.01
N SER A 379 21.50 27.90 -11.20
CA SER A 379 21.70 28.55 -12.50
C SER A 379 23.08 28.21 -13.08
N GLN A 380 23.42 28.75 -14.24
CA GLN A 380 24.76 28.57 -14.84
C GLN A 380 25.89 29.19 -13.99
N THR A 381 25.60 30.24 -13.22
CA THR A 381 26.63 31.05 -12.54
C THR A 381 26.44 31.14 -11.02
N ALA A 382 25.31 30.69 -10.50
CA ALA A 382 24.96 30.83 -9.08
C ALA A 382 24.06 29.69 -8.59
N SER A 383 24.09 29.45 -7.29
CA SER A 383 23.24 28.48 -6.59
C SER A 383 22.65 29.14 -5.35
N TYR A 384 21.34 28.98 -5.14
CA TYR A 384 20.62 29.53 -3.99
C TYR A 384 19.89 28.38 -3.29
N THR A 385 19.99 28.31 -1.97
CA THR A 385 19.44 27.20 -1.18
C THR A 385 18.64 27.72 -0.01
N VAL A 386 17.47 27.12 0.22
CA VAL A 386 16.70 27.25 1.45
C VAL A 386 16.57 25.89 2.11
N ARG A 387 16.64 25.86 3.45
CA ARG A 387 16.39 24.66 4.27
C ARG A 387 15.25 24.93 5.21
N GLN A 388 14.32 24.00 5.32
CA GLN A 388 13.21 24.08 6.26
C GLN A 388 13.02 22.70 6.90
N LYS A 389 12.75 22.66 8.20
CA LYS A 389 12.30 21.43 8.84
C LYS A 389 10.83 21.22 8.51
N VAL A 390 10.49 19.98 8.21
CA VAL A 390 9.15 19.53 7.83
C VAL A 390 8.77 18.42 8.80
N HIS A 391 7.71 18.66 9.57
CA HIS A 391 7.09 17.62 10.37
C HIS A 391 6.25 16.71 9.46
N VAL A 392 6.68 15.47 9.32
CA VAL A 392 5.97 14.41 8.61
C VAL A 392 5.14 13.65 9.63
N GLY A 393 3.84 13.58 9.40
CA GLY A 393 2.89 12.91 10.26
C GLY A 393 1.48 12.97 9.65
N PRO A 394 0.47 12.46 10.38
CA PRO A 394 -0.89 12.31 9.87
C PRO A 394 -1.49 13.61 9.33
N GLY A 395 -2.10 13.53 8.16
CA GLY A 395 -2.85 14.59 7.50
C GLY A 395 -4.25 14.72 8.09
N TYR A 396 -4.36 15.13 9.34
CA TYR A 396 -5.63 15.18 10.09
C TYR A 396 -6.80 15.89 9.37
N ALA A 397 -6.54 16.97 8.62
CA ALA A 397 -7.56 17.65 7.83
C ALA A 397 -8.17 16.76 6.72
N ARG A 398 -7.40 15.82 6.16
CA ARG A 398 -7.88 14.86 5.15
C ARG A 398 -8.71 13.75 5.79
N ALA A 399 -8.37 13.35 7.01
CA ALA A 399 -9.16 12.40 7.79
C ALA A 399 -10.58 12.94 8.06
N GLU A 400 -10.72 14.24 8.39
CA GLU A 400 -12.03 14.91 8.51
C GLU A 400 -12.83 14.92 7.22
N ALA A 401 -12.15 15.02 6.07
CA ALA A 401 -12.75 14.95 4.75
C ALA A 401 -13.04 13.52 4.27
N HIS A 402 -12.74 12.50 5.09
CA HIS A 402 -12.83 11.08 4.75
C HIS A 402 -12.04 10.71 3.47
N GLU A 403 -10.91 11.36 3.23
CA GLU A 403 -10.01 11.05 2.12
C GLU A 403 -9.02 9.96 2.55
N ALA A 404 -9.08 8.79 1.93
CA ALA A 404 -8.15 7.68 2.15
C ALA A 404 -7.45 7.30 0.85
N ASP A 405 -6.14 7.09 0.90
CA ASP A 405 -5.33 6.66 -0.22
C ASP A 405 -5.17 5.13 -0.25
N ARG A 406 -4.89 4.55 -1.42
CA ARG A 406 -4.52 3.14 -1.53
C ARG A 406 -3.01 3.02 -1.67
N LEU A 407 -2.43 1.96 -1.10
CA LEU A 407 -1.00 1.68 -1.22
C LEU A 407 -0.53 1.62 -2.69
N ALA A 408 -1.37 1.07 -3.58
CA ALA A 408 -1.08 1.01 -5.02
C ALA A 408 -0.85 2.39 -5.67
N ASP A 409 -1.44 3.46 -5.13
CA ASP A 409 -1.29 4.82 -5.65
C ASP A 409 0.12 5.39 -5.37
N TYR A 410 0.92 4.72 -4.52
CA TYR A 410 2.28 5.11 -4.14
C TYR A 410 3.35 4.38 -4.94
N LEU A 411 2.99 3.29 -5.63
CA LEU A 411 3.93 2.44 -6.36
C LEU A 411 4.83 3.21 -7.34
N PRO A 412 4.32 4.13 -8.18
CA PRO A 412 5.19 4.87 -9.12
C PRO A 412 6.28 5.70 -8.42
N LEU A 413 5.99 6.24 -7.24
CA LEU A 413 6.96 7.02 -6.46
C LEU A 413 8.00 6.11 -5.82
N LEU A 414 7.57 4.97 -5.25
CA LEU A 414 8.48 4.00 -4.64
C LEU A 414 9.44 3.36 -5.66
N GLU A 415 9.02 3.18 -6.91
CA GLU A 415 9.88 2.65 -7.98
C GLU A 415 11.02 3.61 -8.38
N GLU A 416 10.90 4.91 -8.09
CA GLU A 416 11.94 5.92 -8.37
C GLU A 416 13.01 6.01 -7.26
N TYR A 417 12.85 5.29 -6.16
CA TYR A 417 13.70 5.44 -4.98
C TYR A 417 15.09 4.85 -5.17
N GLN A 418 16.09 5.59 -4.70
CA GLN A 418 17.48 5.14 -4.63
C GLN A 418 17.71 4.46 -3.27
N PHE A 419 17.26 3.21 -3.15
CA PHE A 419 17.26 2.45 -1.90
C PHE A 419 18.63 2.38 -1.22
N GLU A 420 19.73 2.41 -1.97
CA GLU A 420 21.09 2.40 -1.43
C GLU A 420 21.43 3.61 -0.57
N LYS A 421 20.70 4.73 -0.72
CA LYS A 421 20.88 5.96 0.05
C LYS A 421 20.00 6.05 1.29
N MET A 422 18.97 5.21 1.38
CA MET A 422 17.99 5.26 2.48
C MET A 422 18.55 4.61 3.75
N SER A 423 17.97 4.94 4.91
CA SER A 423 18.31 4.26 6.17
C SER A 423 17.77 2.83 6.19
N THR A 424 18.37 1.94 7.00
CA THR A 424 17.92 0.55 7.11
C THR A 424 16.52 0.42 7.69
N VAL A 425 16.12 1.35 8.57
CA VAL A 425 14.76 1.38 9.13
C VAL A 425 13.73 1.73 8.05
N ASP A 426 14.03 2.72 7.21
CA ASP A 426 13.15 3.07 6.08
C ASP A 426 13.07 1.93 5.06
N LEU A 427 14.18 1.26 4.78
CA LEU A 427 14.20 0.08 3.90
C LEU A 427 13.34 -1.07 4.42
N LEU A 428 13.27 -1.29 5.74
CA LEU A 428 12.38 -2.31 6.31
C LEU A 428 10.90 -1.96 6.06
N THR A 429 10.51 -0.69 6.20
CA THR A 429 9.15 -0.26 5.86
C THR A 429 8.91 -0.32 4.35
N ALA A 430 9.89 0.04 3.51
CA ALA A 430 9.79 -0.11 2.05
C ALA A 430 9.61 -1.58 1.65
N SER A 431 10.29 -2.50 2.34
CA SER A 431 10.19 -3.94 2.10
C SER A 431 8.81 -4.48 2.48
N GLU A 432 8.21 -3.98 3.57
CA GLU A 432 6.83 -4.30 3.95
C GLU A 432 5.84 -3.77 2.90
N ALA A 433 5.95 -2.51 2.51
CA ALA A 433 5.11 -1.92 1.47
C ALA A 433 5.23 -2.70 0.13
N ALA A 434 6.46 -3.09 -0.26
CA ALA A 434 6.68 -3.87 -1.47
C ALA A 434 6.05 -5.26 -1.42
N ALA A 435 6.06 -5.90 -0.24
CA ALA A 435 5.42 -7.19 -0.01
C ALA A 435 3.89 -7.10 -0.08
N GLU A 436 3.29 -6.08 0.56
CA GLU A 436 1.84 -5.83 0.50
C GLU A 436 1.36 -5.44 -0.90
N LEU A 437 2.22 -4.78 -1.69
CA LEU A 437 1.98 -4.50 -3.10
C LEU A 437 2.09 -5.73 -4.00
N GLU A 438 2.53 -6.87 -3.47
CA GLU A 438 2.86 -8.09 -4.23
C GLU A 438 3.75 -7.78 -5.46
N ASN A 439 4.71 -6.85 -5.36
CA ASN A 439 5.56 -6.41 -6.47
C ASN A 439 6.97 -7.05 -6.40
N PRO A 440 7.27 -8.10 -7.20
CA PRO A 440 8.54 -8.83 -7.09
C PRO A 440 9.77 -7.98 -7.42
N ALA A 441 9.66 -7.05 -8.37
CA ALA A 441 10.78 -6.20 -8.77
C ALA A 441 11.17 -5.24 -7.64
N LEU A 442 10.17 -4.61 -7.01
CA LEU A 442 10.37 -3.72 -5.87
C LEU A 442 10.90 -4.49 -4.65
N ILE A 443 10.34 -5.67 -4.39
CA ILE A 443 10.83 -6.58 -3.33
C ILE A 443 12.31 -6.92 -3.55
N VAL A 444 12.68 -7.36 -4.76
CA VAL A 444 14.07 -7.72 -5.08
C VAL A 444 14.99 -6.52 -4.92
N ALA A 445 14.59 -5.33 -5.38
CA ALA A 445 15.38 -4.12 -5.26
C ALA A 445 15.67 -3.75 -3.78
N VAL A 446 14.61 -3.66 -2.96
CA VAL A 446 14.75 -3.27 -1.54
C VAL A 446 15.47 -4.35 -0.74
N SER A 447 15.05 -5.60 -0.87
CA SER A 447 15.62 -6.70 -0.07
C SER A 447 17.06 -7.03 -0.47
N SER A 448 17.51 -6.70 -1.69
CA SER A 448 18.93 -6.81 -2.06
C SER A 448 19.81 -5.85 -1.26
N VAL A 449 19.36 -4.60 -1.05
CA VAL A 449 20.09 -3.63 -0.22
C VAL A 449 20.10 -4.08 1.24
N LEU A 450 18.96 -4.57 1.75
CA LEU A 450 18.88 -5.12 3.12
C LEU A 450 19.76 -6.37 3.31
N TYR A 451 19.86 -7.24 2.30
CA TYR A 451 20.76 -8.40 2.31
C TYR A 451 22.24 -7.99 2.39
N GLN A 452 22.64 -6.95 1.66
CA GLN A 452 23.99 -6.40 1.74
C GLN A 452 24.27 -5.78 3.13
N ARG A 453 23.26 -5.14 3.72
CA ARG A 453 23.33 -4.53 5.06
C ARG A 453 22.97 -5.49 6.19
N GLY A 454 23.08 -6.80 5.97
CA GLY A 454 22.62 -7.82 6.90
C GLY A 454 23.13 -7.65 8.34
N GLU A 455 24.34 -7.12 8.54
CA GLU A 455 24.91 -6.85 9.88
C GLU A 455 24.10 -5.85 10.71
N GLN A 456 23.27 -5.02 10.07
CA GLN A 456 22.40 -4.04 10.72
C GLN A 456 21.03 -4.60 11.09
N LEU A 457 20.73 -5.83 10.66
CA LEU A 457 19.49 -6.54 10.97
C LEU A 457 19.75 -7.51 12.12
N ASP A 458 18.73 -7.78 12.93
CA ASP A 458 18.74 -8.93 13.82
C ASP A 458 18.63 -10.25 13.02
N ASP A 459 18.78 -11.38 13.70
CA ASP A 459 18.77 -12.69 13.04
C ASP A 459 17.42 -13.00 12.38
N GLU A 460 16.31 -12.65 13.03
CA GLU A 460 14.96 -12.85 12.49
C GLU A 460 14.71 -11.97 11.25
N GLY A 461 15.01 -10.68 11.34
CA GLY A 461 14.90 -9.73 10.25
C GLY A 461 15.77 -10.12 9.05
N PHE A 462 17.00 -10.57 9.29
CA PHE A 462 17.87 -11.04 8.21
C PHE A 462 17.33 -12.30 7.53
N VAL A 463 16.80 -13.26 8.29
CA VAL A 463 16.16 -14.47 7.73
C VAL A 463 14.93 -14.08 6.92
N ARG A 464 14.06 -13.21 7.45
CA ARG A 464 12.85 -12.72 6.75
C ARG A 464 13.22 -12.07 5.41
N GLN A 465 14.23 -11.21 5.39
CA GLN A 465 14.68 -10.54 4.17
C GLN A 465 15.32 -11.50 3.16
N CYS A 466 16.11 -12.47 3.62
CA CYS A 466 16.67 -13.51 2.74
C CYS A 466 15.56 -14.40 2.13
N LEU A 467 14.55 -14.78 2.91
CA LEU A 467 13.40 -15.54 2.43
C LEU A 467 12.61 -14.76 1.38
N LEU A 468 12.34 -13.48 1.65
CA LEU A 468 11.62 -12.60 0.75
C LEU A 468 12.40 -12.38 -0.56
N LEU A 469 13.69 -12.05 -0.46
CA LEU A 469 14.57 -11.85 -1.61
C LEU A 469 14.71 -13.12 -2.45
N GLY A 470 15.08 -14.25 -1.84
CA GLY A 470 15.38 -15.46 -2.59
C GLY A 470 14.17 -16.04 -3.33
N ARG A 471 12.97 -15.98 -2.71
CA ARG A 471 11.71 -16.41 -3.34
C ARG A 471 11.34 -15.51 -4.53
N ASN A 472 11.39 -14.20 -4.35
CA ASN A 472 11.03 -13.28 -5.44
C ASN A 472 12.10 -13.26 -6.54
N LEU A 473 13.37 -13.43 -6.20
CA LEU A 473 14.47 -13.46 -7.18
C LEU A 473 14.37 -14.66 -8.11
N ARG A 474 14.11 -15.87 -7.59
CA ARG A 474 13.99 -17.08 -8.43
C ARG A 474 12.77 -17.03 -9.36
N ASP A 475 11.70 -16.36 -8.93
CA ASP A 475 10.43 -16.26 -9.68
C ASP A 475 10.38 -15.04 -10.62
N LEU A 476 11.35 -14.11 -10.49
CA LEU A 476 11.37 -12.87 -11.25
C LEU A 476 11.47 -13.12 -12.76
N LYS A 477 10.58 -12.45 -13.51
CA LYS A 477 10.58 -12.37 -14.97
C LYS A 477 10.84 -10.92 -15.40
N PRO A 478 12.10 -10.49 -15.52
CA PRO A 478 12.42 -9.11 -15.89
C PRO A 478 11.90 -8.73 -17.28
N LYS A 479 11.39 -7.51 -17.43
CA LYS A 479 10.86 -7.01 -18.71
C LYS A 479 11.90 -6.95 -19.84
N ASP A 480 13.17 -6.75 -19.50
CA ASP A 480 14.27 -6.75 -20.47
C ASP A 480 14.56 -8.14 -21.05
N GLU A 481 14.14 -9.21 -20.36
CA GLU A 481 14.31 -10.60 -20.81
C GLU A 481 13.20 -11.05 -21.77
N GLU A 482 12.05 -10.37 -21.83
CA GLU A 482 10.95 -10.72 -22.74
C GLU A 482 11.36 -10.68 -24.22
N LYS A 483 12.36 -9.85 -24.56
CA LYS A 483 12.89 -9.70 -25.92
C LYS A 483 14.12 -10.57 -26.18
N ALA A 484 14.65 -11.26 -25.17
CA ALA A 484 15.83 -12.10 -25.30
C ALA A 484 15.46 -13.45 -25.94
N ASP A 485 16.46 -14.12 -26.52
CA ASP A 485 16.24 -15.48 -27.03
C ASP A 485 15.99 -16.47 -25.87
N PRO A 486 15.23 -17.56 -26.10
CA PRO A 486 14.86 -18.49 -25.03
C PRO A 486 16.03 -19.09 -24.23
N LYS A 487 17.20 -19.31 -24.86
CA LYS A 487 18.36 -19.87 -24.15
C LYS A 487 18.96 -18.85 -23.19
N THR A 488 18.98 -17.59 -23.58
CA THR A 488 19.43 -16.50 -22.70
C THR A 488 18.49 -16.33 -21.50
N VAL A 489 17.17 -16.38 -21.73
CA VAL A 489 16.17 -16.31 -20.65
C VAL A 489 16.37 -17.47 -19.66
N GLU A 490 16.51 -18.69 -20.16
CA GLU A 490 16.74 -19.88 -19.34
C GLU A 490 18.04 -19.79 -18.54
N ARG A 491 19.14 -19.35 -19.17
CA ARG A 491 20.43 -19.16 -18.48
C ARG A 491 20.31 -18.13 -17.34
N LYS A 492 19.70 -16.97 -17.60
CA LYS A 492 19.55 -15.92 -16.57
C LYS A 492 18.61 -16.36 -15.44
N ALA A 493 17.53 -17.09 -15.75
CA ALA A 493 16.66 -17.68 -14.74
C ALA A 493 17.40 -18.68 -13.84
N ARG A 494 18.26 -19.52 -14.44
CA ARG A 494 19.15 -20.42 -13.69
C ARG A 494 20.12 -19.66 -12.77
N GLU A 495 20.74 -18.59 -13.27
CA GLU A 495 21.65 -17.76 -12.47
C GLU A 495 20.94 -17.14 -11.25
N ARG A 496 19.70 -16.65 -11.43
CA ARG A 496 18.87 -16.15 -10.32
C ARG A 496 18.52 -17.24 -9.31
N ALA A 497 18.17 -18.43 -9.78
CA ALA A 497 17.91 -19.57 -8.91
C ALA A 497 19.15 -19.97 -8.09
N GLU A 498 20.33 -20.02 -8.72
CA GLU A 498 21.60 -20.31 -8.01
C GLU A 498 21.95 -19.20 -7.00
N GLU A 499 21.63 -17.94 -7.27
CA GLU A 499 21.78 -16.84 -6.31
C GLU A 499 20.81 -16.97 -5.13
N ALA A 500 19.56 -17.34 -5.36
CA ALA A 500 18.59 -17.60 -4.29
C ALA A 500 19.09 -18.70 -3.34
N VAL A 501 19.70 -19.76 -3.85
CA VAL A 501 20.34 -20.81 -3.03
C VAL A 501 21.43 -20.22 -2.13
N ARG A 502 22.30 -19.34 -2.66
CA ARG A 502 23.37 -18.69 -1.89
C ARG A 502 22.82 -17.78 -0.80
N ILE A 503 21.76 -17.02 -1.11
CA ILE A 503 21.06 -16.15 -0.16
C ILE A 503 20.51 -16.98 1.01
N PHE A 504 19.80 -18.09 0.72
CA PHE A 504 19.26 -18.96 1.76
C PHE A 504 20.35 -19.66 2.57
N ALA A 505 21.46 -20.08 1.94
CA ALA A 505 22.60 -20.67 2.64
C ALA A 505 23.22 -19.70 3.65
N ARG A 506 23.47 -18.45 3.25
CA ARG A 506 24.00 -17.41 4.15
C ARG A 506 23.08 -17.15 5.35
N ALA A 507 21.76 -17.14 5.13
CA ALA A 507 20.79 -16.99 6.22
C ALA A 507 20.80 -18.18 7.19
N GLU A 508 20.94 -19.40 6.66
CA GLU A 508 20.93 -20.62 7.47
C GLU A 508 22.19 -20.73 8.33
N GLU A 509 23.35 -20.35 7.78
CA GLU A 509 24.62 -20.31 8.52
C GLU A 509 24.56 -19.35 9.70
N ARG A 510 23.91 -18.20 9.52
CA ARG A 510 23.78 -17.16 10.53
C ARG A 510 22.79 -17.53 11.65
N THR A 511 21.59 -17.95 11.29
CA THR A 511 20.52 -18.15 12.29
C THR A 511 20.80 -19.35 13.19
N LYS A 512 20.43 -19.26 14.47
CA LYS A 512 20.47 -20.37 15.43
C LYS A 512 19.11 -21.07 15.58
N ASP A 513 18.04 -20.43 15.12
CA ASP A 513 16.69 -20.98 15.22
C ASP A 513 16.51 -22.18 14.28
N LEU A 514 16.13 -23.34 14.86
CA LEU A 514 15.96 -24.58 14.10
C LEU A 514 14.79 -24.51 13.13
N ALA A 515 13.72 -23.78 13.45
CA ALA A 515 12.58 -23.63 12.55
C ALA A 515 12.97 -22.84 11.30
N SER A 516 13.73 -21.75 11.47
CA SER A 516 14.32 -20.96 10.38
C SER A 516 15.30 -21.77 9.55
N LYS A 517 16.19 -22.55 10.18
CA LYS A 517 17.12 -23.45 9.44
C LYS A 517 16.37 -24.47 8.60
N ALA A 518 15.37 -25.14 9.17
CA ALA A 518 14.52 -26.10 8.46
C ALA A 518 13.78 -25.45 7.28
N ARG A 519 13.22 -24.26 7.48
CA ARG A 519 12.56 -23.49 6.41
C ARG A 519 13.53 -23.15 5.28
N LEU A 520 14.72 -22.64 5.59
CA LEU A 520 15.73 -22.27 4.60
C LEU A 520 16.27 -23.49 3.83
N ALA A 521 16.46 -24.63 4.50
CA ALA A 521 16.82 -25.88 3.85
C ALA A 521 15.72 -26.35 2.88
N ASN A 522 14.45 -26.33 3.30
CA ASN A 522 13.32 -26.65 2.44
C ASN A 522 13.24 -25.70 1.23
N GLU A 523 13.46 -24.39 1.41
CA GLU A 523 13.47 -23.43 0.30
C GLU A 523 14.60 -23.70 -0.70
N ARG A 524 15.81 -24.04 -0.24
CA ARG A 524 16.88 -24.46 -1.15
C ARG A 524 16.54 -25.75 -1.89
N GLY A 525 15.94 -26.72 -1.20
CA GLY A 525 15.44 -27.94 -1.81
C GLY A 525 14.44 -27.64 -2.93
N ASP A 526 13.49 -26.74 -2.68
CA ASP A 526 12.51 -26.30 -3.67
C ASP A 526 13.19 -25.59 -4.87
N VAL A 527 14.23 -24.79 -4.63
CA VAL A 527 15.02 -24.21 -5.74
C VAL A 527 15.71 -25.29 -6.58
N TYR A 528 16.38 -26.25 -5.94
CA TYR A 528 17.05 -27.34 -6.66
C TYR A 528 16.06 -28.20 -7.44
N TYR A 529 14.91 -28.51 -6.85
CA TYR A 529 13.88 -29.36 -7.46
C TYR A 529 13.14 -28.66 -8.60
N TYR A 530 12.54 -27.50 -8.36
CA TYR A 530 11.65 -26.85 -9.32
C TYR A 530 12.37 -26.00 -10.38
N PHE A 531 13.54 -25.42 -10.06
CA PHE A 531 14.19 -24.42 -10.92
C PHE A 531 15.49 -24.93 -11.56
N LEU A 532 16.24 -25.77 -10.85
CA LEU A 532 17.53 -26.27 -11.34
C LEU A 532 17.49 -27.72 -11.85
N GLY A 533 16.43 -28.48 -11.52
CA GLY A 533 16.28 -29.89 -11.88
C GLY A 533 17.31 -30.82 -11.21
N ASP A 534 17.97 -30.37 -10.14
CA ASP A 534 18.99 -31.13 -9.41
C ASP A 534 18.35 -31.94 -8.27
N LEU A 535 17.81 -33.11 -8.63
CA LEU A 535 17.09 -33.97 -7.69
C LEU A 535 17.98 -34.52 -6.56
N GLU A 536 19.28 -34.65 -6.78
CA GLU A 536 20.20 -35.15 -5.75
C GLU A 536 20.43 -34.10 -4.66
N ARG A 537 20.67 -32.84 -5.06
CA ARG A 537 20.80 -31.75 -4.10
C ARG A 537 19.49 -31.44 -3.41
N ALA A 538 18.37 -31.51 -4.12
CA ALA A 538 17.05 -31.34 -3.52
C ALA A 538 16.81 -32.38 -2.40
N GLU A 539 17.05 -33.67 -2.68
CA GLU A 539 16.91 -34.75 -1.70
C GLU A 539 17.81 -34.53 -0.48
N LYS A 540 19.05 -34.09 -0.70
CA LYS A 540 19.99 -33.76 0.39
C LYS A 540 19.45 -32.66 1.29
N GLU A 541 18.91 -31.58 0.72
CA GLU A 541 18.37 -30.45 1.49
C GLU A 541 17.12 -30.85 2.28
N TYR A 542 16.17 -31.57 1.69
CA TYR A 542 14.99 -32.05 2.42
C TYR A 542 15.37 -33.05 3.51
N THR A 543 16.31 -33.96 3.24
CA THR A 543 16.82 -34.92 4.24
C THR A 543 17.53 -34.20 5.39
N LYS A 544 18.23 -33.10 5.11
CA LYS A 544 18.86 -32.25 6.14
C LYS A 544 17.80 -31.74 7.13
N THR A 545 16.64 -31.30 6.65
CA THR A 545 15.51 -30.91 7.52
C THR A 545 15.06 -32.06 8.42
N LEU A 546 14.95 -33.27 7.87
CA LEU A 546 14.52 -34.45 8.64
C LEU A 546 15.55 -35.01 9.61
N THR A 547 16.82 -34.64 9.48
CA THR A 547 17.92 -35.21 10.27
C THR A 547 18.54 -34.16 11.17
N ALA A 548 19.22 -33.16 10.60
CA ALA A 548 19.89 -32.10 11.33
C ALA A 548 18.90 -31.16 12.03
N TYR A 549 17.70 -30.98 11.46
CA TYR A 549 16.67 -30.07 11.99
C TYR A 549 15.39 -30.80 12.40
N ALA A 550 15.47 -32.09 12.73
CA ALA A 550 14.32 -32.92 13.10
C ALA A 550 13.50 -32.39 14.30
N LYS A 551 14.12 -31.57 15.16
CA LYS A 551 13.49 -30.92 16.32
C LYS A 551 12.85 -29.57 15.99
N ALA A 552 12.86 -29.12 14.73
CA ALA A 552 12.16 -27.92 14.29
C ALA A 552 10.64 -28.07 14.45
N ALA A 553 9.90 -26.97 14.26
CA ALA A 553 8.45 -27.00 14.27
C ALA A 553 7.91 -28.09 13.32
N ASN A 554 6.93 -28.88 13.79
CA ASN A 554 6.35 -30.01 13.07
C ASN A 554 5.98 -29.68 11.63
N ALA A 555 5.56 -28.44 11.36
CA ALA A 555 5.19 -28.00 10.02
C ALA A 555 6.34 -28.09 8.99
N GLN A 556 7.58 -27.73 9.35
CA GLN A 556 8.71 -27.77 8.40
C GLN A 556 9.21 -29.19 8.16
N VAL A 557 9.20 -30.03 9.20
CA VAL A 557 9.55 -31.45 9.09
C VAL A 557 8.51 -32.18 8.22
N ARG A 558 7.23 -31.87 8.43
CA ARG A 558 6.13 -32.40 7.63
C ARG A 558 6.22 -31.95 6.16
N LEU A 559 6.48 -30.67 5.93
CA LEU A 559 6.68 -30.15 4.57
C LEU A 559 7.85 -30.88 3.87
N ALA A 560 8.97 -31.10 4.56
CA ALA A 560 10.10 -31.84 4.00
C ALA A 560 9.75 -33.29 3.64
N GLN A 561 8.91 -33.98 4.42
CA GLN A 561 8.40 -35.32 4.07
C GLN A 561 7.55 -35.28 2.79
N ILE A 562 6.65 -34.31 2.66
CA ILE A 562 5.82 -34.14 1.46
C ILE A 562 6.72 -33.88 0.24
N ARG A 563 7.70 -32.99 0.38
CA ARG A 563 8.65 -32.66 -0.70
C ARG A 563 9.51 -33.86 -1.12
N LEU A 564 9.94 -34.70 -0.17
CA LEU A 564 10.62 -35.96 -0.50
C LEU A 564 9.69 -36.94 -1.21
N GLY A 565 8.42 -37.01 -0.82
CA GLY A 565 7.42 -37.80 -1.54
C GLY A 565 7.28 -37.35 -2.99
N ASP A 566 7.16 -36.04 -3.22
CA ASP A 566 7.09 -35.44 -4.56
C ASP A 566 8.36 -35.76 -5.37
N LEU A 567 9.52 -35.69 -4.74
CA LEU A 567 10.81 -36.00 -5.36
C LEU A 567 10.92 -37.47 -5.77
N TYR A 568 10.54 -38.42 -4.91
CA TYR A 568 10.56 -39.84 -5.24
C TYR A 568 9.53 -40.20 -6.30
N ARG A 569 8.36 -39.54 -6.29
CA ARG A 569 7.36 -39.65 -7.36
C ARG A 569 7.98 -39.30 -8.72
N THR A 570 8.72 -38.19 -8.78
CA THR A 570 9.41 -37.74 -10.00
C THR A 570 10.55 -38.66 -10.43
N LYS A 571 11.26 -39.28 -9.47
CA LYS A 571 12.25 -40.34 -9.76
C LYS A 571 11.63 -41.66 -10.23
N GLY A 572 10.31 -41.84 -10.10
CA GLY A 572 9.62 -43.09 -10.42
C GLY A 572 9.77 -44.17 -9.34
N ASP A 573 9.92 -43.78 -8.07
CA ASP A 573 9.93 -44.68 -6.92
C ASP A 573 8.62 -44.55 -6.10
N PRO A 574 7.54 -45.26 -6.50
CA PRO A 574 6.24 -45.20 -5.85
C PRO A 574 6.29 -45.61 -4.37
N THR A 575 7.16 -46.56 -4.04
CA THR A 575 7.25 -47.13 -2.70
C THR A 575 7.89 -46.13 -1.73
N ALA A 576 8.99 -45.49 -2.14
CA ALA A 576 9.60 -44.43 -1.36
C ALA A 576 8.69 -43.21 -1.23
N ALA A 577 7.98 -42.84 -2.31
CA ALA A 577 7.03 -41.74 -2.32
C ALA A 577 5.89 -41.97 -1.31
N LEU A 578 5.25 -43.14 -1.37
CA LEU A 578 4.16 -43.52 -0.44
C LEU A 578 4.63 -43.47 1.00
N LYS A 579 5.81 -44.02 1.29
CA LYS A 579 6.38 -44.02 2.65
C LYS A 579 6.65 -42.61 3.17
N ALA A 580 7.12 -41.70 2.33
CA ALA A 580 7.34 -40.30 2.71
C ALA A 580 6.00 -39.58 2.98
N TYR A 581 5.00 -39.75 2.11
CA TYR A 581 3.68 -39.17 2.33
C TYR A 581 2.96 -39.73 3.56
N GLN A 582 3.08 -41.03 3.84
CA GLN A 582 2.54 -41.65 5.06
C GLN A 582 3.18 -41.04 6.32
N ARG A 583 4.51 -40.88 6.33
CA ARG A 583 5.21 -40.20 7.43
C ARG A 583 4.73 -38.77 7.64
N ALA A 584 4.36 -38.06 6.57
CA ALA A 584 3.76 -36.73 6.67
C ALA A 584 2.31 -36.79 7.21
N ALA A 585 1.52 -37.77 6.77
CA ALA A 585 0.14 -37.97 7.22
C ALA A 585 0.06 -38.36 8.70
N ASP A 586 1.03 -39.14 9.20
CA ASP A 586 1.14 -39.54 10.60
C ASP A 586 1.48 -38.35 11.52
N MET A 587 1.92 -37.22 10.96
CA MET A 587 2.20 -36.01 11.74
C MET A 587 0.91 -35.20 11.96
N PRO A 588 0.53 -34.95 13.22
CA PRO A 588 -0.72 -34.27 13.53
C PRO A 588 -0.72 -32.81 13.06
N ILE A 589 -1.71 -32.45 12.25
CA ILE A 589 -1.96 -31.07 11.77
C ILE A 589 -3.15 -30.41 12.48
N HIS A 590 -4.16 -31.21 12.86
CA HIS A 590 -5.36 -30.77 13.57
C HIS A 590 -5.86 -31.88 14.52
N ASN A 591 -6.60 -31.51 15.57
CA ASN A 591 -7.27 -32.47 16.45
C ASN A 591 -8.73 -32.64 16.00
N ARG A 592 -8.97 -33.37 14.89
CA ARG A 592 -10.31 -33.49 14.27
C ARG A 592 -10.86 -34.92 14.35
N PRO A 593 -12.18 -35.11 14.55
CA PRO A 593 -12.82 -36.42 14.49
C PRO A 593 -12.82 -37.02 13.07
N GLU A 594 -12.79 -38.34 12.97
CA GLU A 594 -12.73 -39.12 11.72
C GLU A 594 -13.84 -38.77 10.70
N GLY A 595 -15.06 -38.48 11.15
CA GLY A 595 -16.18 -38.10 10.27
C GLY A 595 -16.02 -36.74 9.57
N VAL A 596 -15.16 -35.86 10.08
CA VAL A 596 -14.86 -34.55 9.46
C VAL A 596 -13.86 -34.72 8.31
N GLU A 597 -13.02 -35.75 8.36
CA GLU A 597 -11.98 -35.99 7.35
C GLU A 597 -12.59 -36.38 6.00
N ALA A 598 -13.51 -37.35 5.97
CA ALA A 598 -14.15 -37.78 4.72
C ALA A 598 -14.91 -36.64 4.03
N ALA A 599 -15.61 -35.81 4.81
CA ALA A 599 -16.29 -34.63 4.29
C ALA A 599 -15.29 -33.59 3.72
N ARG A 600 -14.17 -33.38 4.41
CA ARG A 600 -13.11 -32.46 3.98
C ARG A 600 -12.46 -32.96 2.67
N ARG A 601 -12.06 -34.23 2.60
CA ARG A 601 -11.53 -34.88 1.38
C ARG A 601 -12.49 -34.74 0.20
N GLY A 602 -13.79 -34.96 0.42
CA GLY A 602 -14.82 -34.78 -0.61
C GLY A 602 -15.07 -33.33 -1.04
N SER A 603 -14.76 -32.34 -0.19
CA SER A 603 -14.95 -30.92 -0.50
C SER A 603 -13.89 -30.36 -1.44
N PHE A 604 -12.62 -30.76 -1.27
CA PHE A 604 -11.50 -30.21 -2.04
C PHE A 604 -11.69 -30.28 -3.56
N PRO A 605 -11.97 -31.46 -4.16
CA PRO A 605 -12.12 -31.53 -5.60
C PRO A 605 -13.25 -30.66 -6.15
N ARG A 606 -14.40 -30.61 -5.46
CA ARG A 606 -15.55 -29.79 -5.87
C ARG A 606 -15.22 -28.31 -5.86
N THR A 607 -14.48 -27.85 -4.85
CA THR A 607 -14.05 -26.45 -4.75
C THR A 607 -13.07 -26.09 -5.87
N VAL A 608 -12.08 -26.95 -6.14
CA VAL A 608 -11.10 -26.72 -7.21
C VAL A 608 -11.78 -26.69 -8.58
N GLU A 609 -12.73 -27.60 -8.84
CA GLU A 609 -13.51 -27.61 -10.08
C GLU A 609 -14.35 -26.32 -10.25
N ASP A 610 -15.02 -25.84 -9.20
CA ASP A 610 -15.76 -24.57 -9.25
C ASP A 610 -14.84 -23.40 -9.58
N TYR A 611 -13.67 -23.34 -8.93
CA TYR A 611 -12.68 -22.29 -9.20
C TYR A 611 -12.13 -22.37 -10.62
N LEU A 612 -11.88 -23.57 -11.17
CA LEU A 612 -11.48 -23.74 -12.57
C LEU A 612 -12.56 -23.24 -13.53
N LEU A 613 -13.84 -23.57 -13.29
CA LEU A 613 -14.97 -23.11 -14.11
C LEU A 613 -15.10 -21.59 -14.10
N ARG A 614 -14.84 -20.97 -12.94
CA ARG A 614 -14.92 -19.52 -12.73
C ARG A 614 -13.63 -18.77 -13.06
N LYS A 615 -12.57 -19.50 -13.47
CA LYS A 615 -11.24 -18.97 -13.79
C LYS A 615 -10.55 -18.26 -12.60
N LEU A 616 -10.82 -18.75 -11.39
CA LEU A 616 -10.19 -18.31 -10.14
C LEU A 616 -8.93 -19.15 -9.88
N TYR A 617 -7.88 -18.92 -10.67
CA TYR A 617 -6.71 -19.80 -10.70
C TYR A 617 -5.85 -19.72 -9.42
N LYS A 618 -5.73 -18.53 -8.80
CA LYS A 618 -4.99 -18.35 -7.54
C LYS A 618 -5.60 -19.19 -6.44
N GLU A 619 -6.92 -19.07 -6.27
CA GLU A 619 -7.71 -19.80 -5.28
C GLU A 619 -7.71 -21.31 -5.54
N ALA A 620 -7.67 -21.73 -6.82
CA ALA A 620 -7.52 -23.14 -7.18
C ALA A 620 -6.15 -23.71 -6.77
N HIS A 621 -5.04 -22.99 -7.01
CA HIS A 621 -3.71 -23.39 -6.54
C HIS A 621 -3.66 -23.47 -5.02
N GLU A 622 -4.16 -22.45 -4.31
CA GLU A 622 -4.21 -22.42 -2.85
C GLU A 622 -4.99 -23.61 -2.28
N THR A 623 -6.14 -23.93 -2.87
CA THR A 623 -6.97 -25.07 -2.45
C THR A 623 -6.28 -26.42 -2.69
N LEU A 624 -5.55 -26.56 -3.80
CA LEU A 624 -4.77 -27.78 -4.08
C LEU A 624 -3.56 -27.91 -3.15
N ASP A 625 -2.91 -26.80 -2.82
CA ASP A 625 -1.81 -26.78 -1.85
C ASP A 625 -2.31 -27.12 -0.44
N GLU A 626 -3.49 -26.64 -0.05
CA GLU A 626 -4.17 -27.05 1.19
C GLU A 626 -4.51 -28.54 1.19
N TRP A 627 -5.02 -29.07 0.07
CA TRP A 627 -5.33 -30.51 -0.03
C TRP A 627 -4.05 -31.34 0.11
N ASP A 628 -2.99 -31.00 -0.61
CA ASP A 628 -1.71 -31.70 -0.53
C ASP A 628 -1.07 -31.58 0.85
N TRP A 629 -1.29 -30.44 1.52
CA TRP A 629 -0.95 -30.27 2.90
C TRP A 629 -1.79 -31.21 3.77
N GLU A 630 -3.12 -31.22 3.71
CA GLU A 630 -3.92 -32.05 4.62
C GLU A 630 -3.75 -33.57 4.36
N PHE A 631 -3.77 -33.99 3.08
CA PHE A 631 -3.85 -35.39 2.65
C PHE A 631 -2.80 -35.74 1.58
N PRO A 632 -1.50 -35.72 1.93
CA PRO A 632 -0.42 -35.88 0.94
C PRO A 632 -0.44 -37.24 0.22
N THR A 633 -1.02 -38.28 0.80
CA THR A 633 -1.17 -39.60 0.17
C THR A 633 -2.09 -39.57 -1.06
N ASP A 634 -3.02 -38.62 -1.13
CA ASP A 634 -4.01 -38.53 -2.23
C ASP A 634 -3.36 -38.14 -3.55
N LYS A 635 -2.15 -37.56 -3.49
CA LYS A 635 -1.31 -37.33 -4.67
C LYS A 635 -1.04 -38.60 -5.47
N LEU A 636 -0.94 -39.75 -4.78
CA LEU A 636 -0.74 -41.06 -5.42
C LEU A 636 -2.06 -41.71 -5.85
N VAL A 637 -3.19 -41.35 -5.23
CA VAL A 637 -4.53 -41.76 -5.69
C VAL A 637 -4.78 -41.15 -7.06
N GLY A 638 -4.57 -39.83 -7.18
CA GLY A 638 -4.32 -39.20 -8.47
C GLY A 638 -5.20 -38.02 -8.86
N TYR A 639 -6.35 -37.84 -8.21
CA TYR A 639 -7.31 -36.82 -8.63
C TYR A 639 -6.77 -35.39 -8.48
N SER A 640 -6.06 -35.10 -7.40
CA SER A 640 -5.40 -33.80 -7.22
C SER A 640 -4.36 -33.52 -8.32
N SER A 641 -3.63 -34.55 -8.79
CA SER A 641 -2.67 -34.42 -9.89
C SER A 641 -3.37 -34.16 -11.23
N LEU A 642 -4.51 -34.81 -11.49
CA LEU A 642 -5.34 -34.54 -12.67
C LEU A 642 -5.87 -33.10 -12.66
N LEU A 643 -6.34 -32.62 -11.52
CA LEU A 643 -6.80 -31.23 -11.36
C LEU A 643 -5.65 -30.22 -11.53
N ARG A 644 -4.44 -30.50 -11.02
CA ARG A 644 -3.24 -29.69 -11.29
C ARG A 644 -2.89 -29.64 -12.77
N ALA A 645 -2.95 -30.77 -13.47
CA ALA A 645 -2.70 -30.82 -14.91
C ALA A 645 -3.73 -29.98 -15.70
N ARG A 646 -5.01 -30.08 -15.33
CA ARG A 646 -6.10 -29.27 -15.92
C ARG A 646 -5.94 -27.78 -15.61
N LEU A 647 -5.56 -27.43 -14.38
CA LEU A 647 -5.30 -26.05 -13.96
C LEU A 647 -4.16 -25.44 -14.77
N ALA A 648 -3.02 -26.14 -14.87
CA ALA A 648 -1.89 -25.69 -15.67
C ALA A 648 -2.27 -25.49 -17.15
N LEU A 649 -3.10 -26.38 -17.71
CA LEU A 649 -3.60 -26.22 -19.08
C LEU A 649 -4.54 -25.00 -19.21
N ALA A 650 -5.41 -24.76 -18.24
CA ALA A 650 -6.32 -23.60 -18.21
C ALA A 650 -5.56 -22.27 -18.13
N GLU A 651 -4.41 -22.25 -17.45
CA GLU A 651 -3.49 -21.11 -17.39
C GLU A 651 -2.61 -20.96 -18.66
N GLY A 652 -2.74 -21.89 -19.62
CA GLY A 652 -1.94 -21.91 -20.85
C GLY A 652 -0.55 -22.52 -20.69
N ASN A 653 -0.21 -23.06 -19.51
CA ASN A 653 1.07 -23.69 -19.23
C ASN A 653 1.06 -25.19 -19.58
N LYS A 654 1.07 -25.48 -20.88
CA LYS A 654 1.01 -26.86 -21.42
C LYS A 654 2.17 -27.74 -20.97
N LYS A 655 3.37 -27.17 -20.82
CA LYS A 655 4.56 -27.92 -20.36
C LYS A 655 4.36 -28.44 -18.94
N GLU A 656 3.85 -27.59 -18.06
CA GLU A 656 3.55 -27.99 -16.68
C GLU A 656 2.39 -28.99 -16.63
N ALA A 657 1.37 -28.81 -17.47
CA ALA A 657 0.26 -29.77 -17.56
C ALA A 657 0.73 -31.19 -17.93
N VAL A 658 1.61 -31.32 -18.94
CA VAL A 658 2.22 -32.60 -19.32
C VAL A 658 3.05 -33.17 -18.18
N LYS A 659 3.90 -32.35 -17.57
CA LYS A 659 4.75 -32.77 -16.45
C LYS A 659 3.94 -33.34 -15.29
N GLN A 660 2.87 -32.66 -14.86
CA GLN A 660 2.02 -33.13 -13.76
C GLN A 660 1.36 -34.48 -14.08
N ALA A 661 0.88 -34.67 -15.30
CA ALA A 661 0.30 -35.93 -15.74
C ALA A 661 1.34 -37.07 -15.79
N GLU A 662 2.50 -36.82 -16.39
CA GLU A 662 3.57 -37.81 -16.54
C GLU A 662 4.22 -38.20 -15.20
N GLU A 663 4.36 -37.26 -14.26
CA GLU A 663 4.86 -37.54 -12.91
C GLU A 663 3.97 -38.53 -12.18
N LEU A 664 2.64 -38.38 -12.23
CA LEU A 664 1.76 -39.37 -11.61
C LEU A 664 1.83 -40.71 -12.33
N LEU A 665 1.81 -40.74 -13.66
CA LEU A 665 1.87 -41.99 -14.42
C LEU A 665 3.19 -42.76 -14.18
N ARG A 666 4.28 -42.07 -13.84
CA ARG A 666 5.53 -42.69 -13.36
C ARG A 666 5.43 -43.12 -11.90
N GLY A 667 4.83 -42.29 -11.06
CA GLY A 667 4.77 -42.45 -9.61
C GLY A 667 3.66 -43.36 -9.09
N ASN A 668 2.64 -43.70 -9.88
CA ASN A 668 1.66 -44.75 -9.59
C ASN A 668 0.91 -45.16 -10.88
N LYS A 669 1.35 -46.25 -11.52
CA LYS A 669 0.68 -46.80 -12.71
C LYS A 669 -0.67 -47.44 -12.40
N GLU A 670 -0.94 -47.77 -11.13
CA GLU A 670 -2.20 -48.40 -10.72
C GLU A 670 -3.22 -47.38 -10.21
N SER A 671 -2.95 -46.08 -10.42
CA SER A 671 -3.88 -45.00 -10.04
C SER A 671 -5.24 -45.18 -10.72
N GLU A 672 -6.32 -44.93 -9.97
CA GLU A 672 -7.69 -44.91 -10.46
C GLU A 672 -7.94 -43.86 -11.55
N TYR A 673 -7.02 -42.89 -11.72
CA TYR A 673 -7.11 -41.80 -12.68
C TYR A 673 -6.01 -41.88 -13.75
N ALA A 674 -5.30 -43.00 -13.85
CA ALA A 674 -4.22 -43.17 -14.81
C ALA A 674 -4.74 -43.16 -16.27
N ASP A 675 -5.92 -43.75 -16.51
CA ASP A 675 -6.61 -43.73 -17.79
C ASP A 675 -7.11 -42.32 -18.15
N ASP A 676 -7.73 -41.59 -17.21
CA ASP A 676 -8.10 -40.17 -17.39
C ASP A 676 -6.89 -39.31 -17.79
N LEU A 677 -5.74 -39.51 -17.15
CA LEU A 677 -4.51 -38.78 -17.45
C LEU A 677 -3.92 -39.14 -18.82
N LEU A 678 -3.98 -40.41 -19.21
CA LEU A 678 -3.52 -40.83 -20.54
C LEU A 678 -4.42 -40.26 -21.63
N LEU A 679 -5.74 -40.23 -21.41
CA LEU A 679 -6.67 -39.59 -22.34
C LEU A 679 -6.43 -38.07 -22.41
N PHE A 680 -6.20 -37.43 -21.27
CA PHE A 680 -5.83 -36.01 -21.19
C PHE A 680 -4.54 -35.71 -21.97
N LEU A 681 -3.49 -36.52 -21.80
CA LEU A 681 -2.22 -36.38 -22.54
C LEU A 681 -2.42 -36.59 -24.04
N ALA A 682 -3.25 -37.55 -24.44
CA ALA A 682 -3.56 -37.78 -25.85
C ALA A 682 -4.20 -36.54 -26.48
N ASP A 683 -5.17 -35.92 -25.80
CA ASP A 683 -5.86 -34.72 -26.27
C ASP A 683 -4.92 -33.50 -26.31
N LEU A 684 -4.09 -33.32 -25.29
CA LEU A 684 -3.14 -32.24 -25.20
C LEU A 684 -2.10 -32.32 -26.32
N HIS A 685 -1.45 -33.48 -26.52
CA HIS A 685 -0.46 -33.65 -27.57
C HIS A 685 -1.06 -33.55 -28.98
N ALA A 686 -2.28 -34.07 -29.19
CA ALA A 686 -2.98 -33.91 -30.46
C ALA A 686 -3.27 -32.44 -30.79
N GLY A 687 -3.65 -31.64 -29.77
CA GLY A 687 -3.83 -30.20 -29.91
C GLY A 687 -2.55 -29.44 -30.30
N GLU A 688 -1.39 -29.93 -29.86
CA GLU A 688 -0.07 -29.40 -30.24
C GLU A 688 0.45 -29.95 -31.57
N ASN A 689 -0.32 -30.81 -32.25
CA ASN A 689 0.10 -31.52 -33.45
C ASN A 689 1.34 -32.43 -33.23
N ASP A 690 1.61 -32.83 -31.97
CA ASP A 690 2.58 -33.87 -31.62
C ASP A 690 1.89 -35.25 -31.66
N LEU A 691 1.54 -35.66 -32.88
CA LEU A 691 0.65 -36.79 -33.12
C LEU A 691 1.25 -38.13 -32.68
N ASP A 692 2.58 -38.25 -32.61
CA ASP A 692 3.24 -39.48 -32.16
C ASP A 692 3.10 -39.68 -30.65
N LYS A 693 3.30 -38.62 -29.85
CA LYS A 693 3.04 -38.70 -28.40
C LYS A 693 1.56 -38.85 -28.09
N ALA A 694 0.69 -38.19 -28.86
CA ALA A 694 -0.74 -38.36 -28.72
C ALA A 694 -1.16 -39.83 -28.95
N LEU A 695 -0.58 -40.46 -29.98
CA LEU A 695 -0.83 -41.85 -30.31
C LEU A 695 -0.27 -42.80 -29.24
N ASP A 696 0.92 -42.52 -28.70
CA ASP A 696 1.52 -43.28 -27.59
C ASP A 696 0.59 -43.28 -26.37
N ALA A 697 0.15 -42.09 -25.93
CA ALA A 697 -0.72 -41.95 -24.77
C ALA A 697 -2.05 -42.72 -24.94
N ALA A 698 -2.73 -42.54 -26.08
CA ALA A 698 -3.97 -43.28 -26.37
C ALA A 698 -3.72 -44.79 -26.45
N SER A 699 -2.60 -45.23 -27.01
CA SER A 699 -2.28 -46.66 -27.15
C SER A 699 -1.93 -47.30 -25.80
N ARG A 700 -1.25 -46.58 -24.91
CA ARG A 700 -0.97 -47.01 -23.54
C ARG A 700 -2.26 -47.21 -22.74
N LEU A 701 -3.24 -46.31 -22.87
CA LEU A 701 -4.55 -46.49 -22.22
C LEU A 701 -5.19 -47.82 -22.65
N LEU A 702 -5.24 -48.05 -23.97
CA LEU A 702 -5.86 -49.24 -24.54
C LEU A 702 -5.14 -50.54 -24.16
N LYS A 703 -3.81 -50.49 -24.04
CA LYS A 703 -2.97 -51.65 -23.74
C LYS A 703 -2.90 -51.96 -22.26
N ASP A 704 -2.61 -50.95 -21.45
CA ASP A 704 -2.25 -51.12 -20.04
C ASP A 704 -3.51 -51.12 -19.14
N TYR A 705 -4.65 -50.58 -19.61
CA TYR A 705 -5.91 -50.47 -18.86
C TYR A 705 -7.12 -51.04 -19.62
N PRO A 706 -7.10 -52.32 -20.05
CA PRO A 706 -8.13 -52.91 -20.92
C PRO A 706 -9.55 -52.92 -20.32
N GLY A 707 -9.70 -52.78 -19.01
CA GLY A 707 -10.99 -52.72 -18.30
C GLY A 707 -11.53 -51.31 -18.07
N SER A 708 -10.83 -50.25 -18.52
CA SER A 708 -11.25 -48.87 -18.34
C SER A 708 -12.57 -48.56 -19.05
N GLU A 709 -13.44 -47.75 -18.43
CA GLU A 709 -14.64 -47.21 -19.07
C GLU A 709 -14.31 -46.24 -20.22
N LEU A 710 -13.08 -45.74 -20.28
CA LEU A 710 -12.58 -44.82 -21.30
C LEU A 710 -12.06 -45.51 -22.57
N GLN A 711 -12.11 -46.85 -22.65
CA GLN A 711 -11.66 -47.62 -23.82
C GLN A 711 -12.28 -47.10 -25.13
N SER A 712 -13.59 -46.87 -25.15
CA SER A 712 -14.30 -46.37 -26.33
C SER A 712 -13.84 -44.97 -26.76
N GLU A 713 -13.60 -44.07 -25.79
CA GLU A 713 -13.14 -42.71 -26.06
C GLU A 713 -11.68 -42.71 -26.55
N ALA A 714 -10.83 -43.54 -25.94
CA ALA A 714 -9.43 -43.70 -26.34
C ALA A 714 -9.29 -44.27 -27.76
N ARG A 715 -10.11 -45.24 -28.17
CA ARG A 715 -10.17 -45.74 -29.55
C ARG A 715 -10.61 -44.65 -30.52
N LEU A 716 -11.61 -43.84 -30.15
CA LEU A 716 -12.06 -42.71 -30.96
C LEU A 716 -10.95 -41.65 -31.13
N ARG A 717 -10.21 -41.32 -30.05
CA ARG A 717 -9.06 -40.41 -30.11
C ARG A 717 -7.95 -40.96 -30.99
N ARG A 718 -7.59 -42.24 -30.83
CA ARG A 718 -6.61 -42.91 -31.68
C ARG A 718 -6.97 -42.86 -33.16
N ALA A 719 -8.23 -43.15 -33.51
CA ALA A 719 -8.71 -43.04 -34.88
C ALA A 719 -8.61 -41.60 -35.42
N ARG A 720 -8.92 -40.59 -34.59
CA ARG A 720 -8.79 -39.18 -34.95
C ARG A 720 -7.33 -38.78 -35.17
N ILE A 721 -6.42 -39.25 -34.33
CA ILE A 721 -4.98 -39.02 -34.47
C ILE A 721 -4.46 -39.65 -35.76
N TRP A 722 -4.85 -40.89 -36.10
CA TRP A 722 -4.52 -41.50 -37.40
C TRP A 722 -5.07 -40.72 -38.59
N PHE A 723 -6.29 -40.17 -38.47
CA PHE A 723 -6.85 -39.31 -39.49
C PHE A 723 -6.01 -38.04 -39.69
N GLN A 724 -5.56 -37.40 -38.60
CA GLN A 724 -4.67 -36.23 -38.65
C GLN A 724 -3.29 -36.56 -39.23
N GLN A 725 -2.77 -37.77 -38.99
CA GLN A 725 -1.53 -38.27 -39.59
C GLN A 725 -1.66 -38.60 -41.10
N GLY A 726 -2.86 -38.52 -41.70
CA GLY A 726 -3.11 -38.91 -43.09
C GLY A 726 -3.35 -40.41 -43.30
N LYS A 727 -3.37 -41.22 -42.23
CA LYS A 727 -3.67 -42.66 -42.27
C LYS A 727 -5.17 -42.91 -42.34
N HIS A 728 -5.81 -42.37 -43.39
CA HIS A 728 -7.26 -42.30 -43.50
C HIS A 728 -7.94 -43.68 -43.54
N THR A 729 -7.34 -44.68 -44.19
CA THR A 729 -7.88 -46.05 -44.21
C THR A 729 -7.85 -46.72 -42.84
N ASP A 730 -6.81 -46.51 -42.04
CA ASP A 730 -6.68 -47.12 -40.72
C ASP A 730 -7.61 -46.42 -39.71
N ALA A 731 -7.70 -45.10 -39.81
CA ALA A 731 -8.67 -44.30 -39.05
C ALA A 731 -10.12 -44.76 -39.32
N ALA A 732 -10.49 -44.96 -40.58
CA ALA A 732 -11.81 -45.45 -40.94
C ALA A 732 -12.11 -46.83 -40.36
N LYS A 733 -11.16 -47.78 -40.50
CA LYS A 733 -11.31 -49.15 -39.97
C LYS A 733 -11.51 -49.16 -38.46
N GLU A 734 -10.69 -48.40 -37.72
CA GLU A 734 -10.78 -48.34 -36.26
C GLU A 734 -12.11 -47.73 -35.80
N ALA A 735 -12.53 -46.65 -36.45
CA ALA A 735 -13.77 -45.96 -36.09
C ALA A 735 -15.02 -46.80 -36.41
N ILE A 736 -15.02 -47.56 -37.50
CA ILE A 736 -16.10 -48.54 -37.79
C ILE A 736 -16.08 -49.67 -36.75
N ALA A 737 -14.92 -50.25 -36.48
CA ALA A 737 -14.78 -51.32 -35.49
C ALA A 737 -15.22 -50.88 -34.08
N LEU A 738 -14.98 -49.61 -33.73
CA LEU A 738 -15.50 -49.02 -32.49
C LEU A 738 -17.03 -48.93 -32.51
N ALA A 739 -17.62 -48.38 -33.57
CA ALA A 739 -19.08 -48.25 -33.69
C ALA A 739 -19.81 -49.61 -33.77
N ASP A 740 -19.12 -50.66 -34.22
CA ASP A 740 -19.63 -52.04 -34.25
C ASP A 740 -19.48 -52.74 -32.89
N ALA A 741 -18.42 -52.42 -32.14
CA ALA A 741 -18.17 -53.03 -30.83
C ALA A 741 -19.13 -52.51 -29.76
N ASP A 742 -19.50 -51.23 -29.81
CA ASP A 742 -20.48 -50.63 -28.90
C ASP A 742 -21.53 -49.81 -29.69
N PRO A 743 -22.49 -50.50 -30.34
CA PRO A 743 -23.41 -49.85 -31.26
C PRO A 743 -24.43 -48.93 -30.60
N ASP A 744 -24.63 -49.02 -29.28
CA ASP A 744 -25.60 -48.18 -28.56
C ASP A 744 -24.89 -47.17 -27.65
N GLY A 745 -23.56 -47.20 -27.63
CA GLY A 745 -22.71 -46.29 -26.88
C GLY A 745 -22.67 -44.86 -27.42
N PRO A 746 -22.31 -43.89 -26.55
CA PRO A 746 -22.29 -42.47 -26.88
C PRO A 746 -21.19 -42.08 -27.90
N THR A 747 -20.21 -42.95 -28.12
CA THR A 747 -19.11 -42.71 -29.07
C THR A 747 -19.43 -43.18 -30.49
N ALA A 748 -20.41 -44.06 -30.68
CA ALA A 748 -20.72 -44.65 -31.98
C ALA A 748 -21.12 -43.63 -33.06
N PRO A 749 -21.96 -42.61 -32.79
CA PRO A 749 -22.27 -41.58 -33.80
C PRO A 749 -21.02 -40.78 -34.23
N LYS A 750 -20.17 -40.42 -33.27
CA LYS A 750 -18.89 -39.72 -33.51
C LYS A 750 -17.93 -40.56 -34.33
N ALA A 751 -17.84 -41.85 -34.02
CA ALA A 751 -16.99 -42.79 -34.71
C ALA A 751 -17.46 -42.99 -36.17
N LEU A 752 -18.76 -43.14 -36.43
CA LEU A 752 -19.28 -43.25 -37.80
C LEU A 752 -19.06 -41.98 -38.62
N LEU A 753 -19.24 -40.78 -38.03
CA LEU A 753 -18.95 -39.53 -38.73
C LEU A 753 -17.45 -39.41 -39.08
N LEU A 754 -16.57 -39.75 -38.13
CA LEU A 754 -15.13 -39.79 -38.36
C LEU A 754 -14.76 -40.82 -39.44
N ALA A 755 -15.36 -42.01 -39.41
CA ALA A 755 -15.14 -43.07 -40.40
C ALA A 755 -15.53 -42.62 -41.80
N ALA A 756 -16.72 -42.03 -41.97
CA ALA A 756 -17.18 -41.50 -43.26
C ALA A 756 -16.26 -40.40 -43.78
N THR A 757 -15.83 -39.50 -42.88
CA THR A 757 -14.88 -38.42 -43.22
C THR A 757 -13.54 -38.99 -43.67
N ALA A 758 -13.02 -40.00 -42.97
CA ALA A 758 -11.79 -40.70 -43.31
C ALA A 758 -11.91 -41.45 -44.64
N GLN A 759 -13.01 -42.17 -44.89
CA GLN A 759 -13.28 -42.86 -46.14
C GLN A 759 -13.32 -41.90 -47.34
N ALA A 760 -13.99 -40.75 -47.20
CA ALA A 760 -14.03 -39.74 -48.25
C ALA A 760 -12.63 -39.20 -48.58
N ARG A 761 -11.78 -38.97 -47.56
CA ARG A 761 -10.38 -38.57 -47.75
C ARG A 761 -9.49 -39.67 -48.33
N ALA A 762 -9.82 -40.94 -48.07
CA ALA A 762 -9.18 -42.11 -48.66
C ALA A 762 -9.69 -42.43 -50.09
N ASN A 763 -10.54 -41.58 -50.68
CA ASN A 763 -11.19 -41.78 -51.98
C ASN A 763 -12.12 -43.03 -52.03
N GLN A 764 -12.64 -43.45 -50.89
CA GLN A 764 -13.60 -44.55 -50.72
C GLN A 764 -15.03 -44.00 -50.65
N ARG A 765 -15.48 -43.35 -51.72
CA ARG A 765 -16.73 -42.57 -51.75
C ARG A 765 -17.97 -43.40 -51.41
N ASP A 766 -18.11 -44.59 -52.00
CA ASP A 766 -19.30 -45.42 -51.80
C ASP A 766 -19.40 -45.93 -50.36
N ASP A 767 -18.26 -46.25 -49.75
CA ASP A 767 -18.22 -46.67 -48.35
C ASP A 767 -18.55 -45.49 -47.41
N ALA A 768 -18.05 -44.28 -47.71
CA ALA A 768 -18.41 -43.08 -46.98
C ALA A 768 -19.92 -42.82 -47.02
N ILE A 769 -20.55 -42.96 -48.20
CA ILE A 769 -22.00 -42.81 -48.37
C ILE A 769 -22.77 -43.83 -47.50
N LYS A 770 -22.39 -45.11 -47.55
CA LYS A 770 -23.03 -46.16 -46.73
C LYS A 770 -22.90 -45.89 -45.24
N THR A 771 -21.72 -45.44 -44.79
CA THR A 771 -21.47 -45.10 -43.38
C THR A 771 -22.31 -43.90 -42.93
N LEU A 772 -22.48 -42.88 -43.77
CA LEU A 772 -23.33 -41.71 -43.48
C LEU A 772 -24.82 -42.07 -43.46
N GLU A 773 -25.30 -42.93 -44.36
CA GLU A 773 -26.67 -43.44 -44.33
C GLU A 773 -26.92 -44.24 -43.06
N ARG A 774 -25.97 -45.09 -42.64
CA ARG A 774 -26.02 -45.81 -41.37
C ARG A 774 -26.09 -44.85 -40.17
N LEU A 775 -25.27 -43.80 -40.15
CA LEU A 775 -25.27 -42.79 -39.10
C LEU A 775 -26.65 -42.10 -38.99
N GLY A 776 -27.20 -41.64 -40.11
CA GLY A 776 -28.50 -40.96 -40.14
C GLY A 776 -29.69 -41.86 -39.78
N LEU A 777 -29.65 -43.13 -40.19
CA LEU A 777 -30.70 -44.10 -39.88
C LEU A 777 -30.67 -44.53 -38.42
N LYS A 778 -29.49 -44.85 -37.89
CA LYS A 778 -29.36 -45.41 -36.54
C LYS A 778 -29.36 -44.35 -35.45
N TYR A 779 -28.85 -43.15 -35.71
CA TYR A 779 -28.74 -42.08 -34.72
C TYR A 779 -29.37 -40.76 -35.20
N PRO A 780 -30.67 -40.74 -35.58
CA PRO A 780 -31.30 -39.58 -36.21
C PRO A 780 -31.36 -38.34 -35.32
N LYS A 781 -31.18 -38.49 -34.00
CA LYS A 781 -31.18 -37.40 -33.01
C LYS A 781 -29.77 -36.97 -32.58
N ALA A 782 -28.72 -37.66 -33.01
CA ALA A 782 -27.35 -37.30 -32.66
C ALA A 782 -26.92 -36.05 -33.42
N THR A 783 -26.12 -35.18 -32.78
CA THR A 783 -25.62 -33.94 -33.39
C THR A 783 -24.80 -34.24 -34.65
N GLU A 784 -24.05 -35.34 -34.63
CA GLU A 784 -23.21 -35.84 -35.71
C GLU A 784 -24.02 -36.24 -36.95
N ALA A 785 -25.29 -36.64 -36.79
CA ALA A 785 -26.14 -37.01 -37.93
C ALA A 785 -26.50 -35.79 -38.80
N ALA A 786 -26.62 -34.59 -38.21
CA ALA A 786 -26.86 -33.37 -38.96
C ALA A 786 -25.65 -32.99 -39.84
N GLU A 787 -24.45 -33.12 -39.30
CA GLU A 787 -23.19 -32.91 -40.04
C GLU A 787 -23.01 -33.99 -41.12
N GLY A 788 -23.29 -35.25 -40.78
CA GLY A 788 -23.25 -36.36 -41.72
C GLY A 788 -24.21 -36.18 -42.90
N LEU A 789 -25.42 -35.65 -42.67
CA LEU A 789 -26.37 -35.37 -43.74
C LEU A 789 -25.86 -34.30 -44.72
N LYS A 790 -25.16 -33.28 -44.21
CA LYS A 790 -24.54 -32.26 -45.06
C LYS A 790 -23.46 -32.89 -45.95
N MET A 791 -22.59 -33.69 -45.36
CA MET A 791 -21.53 -34.40 -46.08
C MET A 791 -22.11 -35.37 -47.13
N LEU A 792 -23.21 -36.07 -46.81
CA LEU A 792 -23.87 -37.00 -47.71
C LEU A 792 -24.40 -36.29 -48.98
N LYS A 793 -24.92 -35.07 -48.84
CA LYS A 793 -25.36 -34.24 -49.97
C LYS A 793 -24.20 -33.83 -50.88
N GLU A 794 -23.04 -33.55 -50.32
CA GLU A 794 -21.83 -33.20 -51.08
C GLU A 794 -21.26 -34.42 -51.83
N LEU A 795 -21.34 -35.61 -51.23
CA LEU A 795 -20.91 -36.88 -51.83
C LEU A 795 -21.94 -37.47 -52.81
N ARG A 796 -23.15 -36.93 -52.91
CA ARG A 796 -24.14 -37.23 -53.97
C ARG A 796 -24.57 -35.94 -54.69
N PRO A 797 -23.68 -35.31 -55.50
CA PRO A 797 -24.13 -34.29 -56.41
C PRO A 797 -25.06 -34.97 -57.42
N ARG A 798 -26.20 -34.32 -57.65
CA ARG A 798 -27.33 -34.81 -58.45
C ARG A 798 -26.92 -35.42 -59.78
#